data_AF-A0A8J6IVE7-F1
#
_entry.id   AF-A0A8J6IVE7-F1
#
_cell.length_a   1.000
_cell.length_b   1.000
_cell.length_c   1.000
_cell.angle_alpha   90.00
_cell.angle_beta   90.00
_cell.angle_gamma   90.00
#
_symmetry.space_group_name_H-M   'P 1'
#
loop_
_entity.id
_entity.type
_entity.pdbx_description
1 polymer ?
#
loop_
_entity_poly.entity_id
_entity_poly.type
_entity_poly.pdbx_seq_one_letter_code
_entity_poly.pdbx_strand_id
1 'polypeptide(L)'
;MKIKNRLVVAAILLLHLLTACSQADKAISQGQTKSTQASERAFVKVDAGKLTLQGKPYYFAGANFWQAALLGAAQKPGDRKQLIRELDALKANGISNLRILAVSESSQLTRALSPAVQSSPGQLQPYLLEGLDFLLAEMAKRDMKAVLVLNNFWQWSGGMAQYVAWNSNQSVFDPDVTGDWSGFIKNAAGFYSLEKAQQQYQSVIRQVIERQNTISGVTYKNDPTIMSWELANEPRPGADASDVANVSHYINWIDNTAKLIHQLAPKQLVTTGSEGIMGSWNDDSIYLKAHMLPSVDYITFHVWPKNWGWIDIKSPDTSYDQALQKAKDYAAKHIQFAAQLNKPVVMEEFGLERDGGSFKPAAGTNWRDKFFSDLYQYWYQAAKAGANIGGSNFWAWSGEARNNREDSVWQTGDAFLADPPHEPQGLNSVFDTDKSTLAVIKQHAEKMAGLANQPTIAQKVDALISKMSLAEKIGQMTQAERNHATPQDVKDYFLGSILNGGGSVPGNNTPQDWREMIDAYQHAALSTRLGIPFIYGTDAVHGHGNGKNTTLFPHNVGLGAMRNPQLMEQIGRITAAETTAFGVHWNFGPALCVSRDERWGRAYECYGEQPEIGESYAGLYVHGSQATGQMLATAKHWVGDGGTTYGTGDHEYIIDRGDTRVSMDELRNIHIAPYLPAFEQHVGSVMFSYSSVNGVKMHENTHLNNEILKGELGFDGFVVSDWQAIEEVRGETNRERIVRSINAGLDMAMEPEFWKEFIQDLTAAVNDGEVPISRIDDAVRRILTQKYKLGLFERPYSADRSVPAELAVGTDEHRAVAREAVAESLVMLKNDNNLLPFKKDASIFVAGSHANNIGLQSGGWSIQWQGEKQSNNQGTTILAGIKQQASNVTFSEDGSGAKGHDVAIVVVGEDPYAEGWGDYNVPPCQYCQPLTLKPEQVETLKRVKASGVPMLVILISGRPLLIADQIGDWDALVAAWLPGTEGAGVADVLFGEHAMGGKLSVSWPRTLQQIPINVGDKNYDPLFEYGFGLTYEKTMTNQQ
;
A
#
# COMPACT_ATOMS: atom_id res chain seq x y z
N MET A 1 -45.31 -64.12 49.99
CA MET A 1 -46.43 -63.14 49.98
C MET A 1 -45.96 -61.91 50.75
N LYS A 2 -46.04 -60.70 50.18
CA LYS A 2 -45.11 -59.54 50.36
C LYS A 2 -43.89 -59.65 49.44
N ILE A 3 -43.96 -58.94 48.30
CA ILE A 3 -42.88 -58.42 47.41
C ILE A 3 -43.44 -58.14 45.98
N LYS A 4 -44.60 -58.68 45.57
CA LYS A 4 -45.19 -58.39 44.23
C LYS A 4 -46.24 -57.25 44.13
N ASN A 5 -46.75 -56.71 45.24
CA ASN A 5 -47.69 -55.56 45.21
C ASN A 5 -47.07 -54.18 45.52
N ARG A 6 -45.73 -54.08 45.66
CA ARG A 6 -45.03 -52.80 45.82
C ARG A 6 -44.35 -52.30 44.53
N LEU A 7 -44.23 -53.15 43.50
CA LEU A 7 -43.64 -52.76 42.21
C LEU A 7 -44.65 -52.16 41.22
N VAL A 8 -45.95 -52.47 41.34
CA VAL A 8 -46.99 -51.92 40.44
C VAL A 8 -47.43 -50.51 40.89
N VAL A 9 -47.43 -50.22 42.19
CA VAL A 9 -47.77 -48.88 42.71
C VAL A 9 -46.61 -47.89 42.52
N ALA A 10 -45.36 -48.35 42.58
CA ALA A 10 -44.19 -47.51 42.26
C ALA A 10 -44.09 -47.19 40.76
N ALA A 11 -44.51 -48.10 39.87
CA ALA A 11 -44.51 -47.87 38.42
C ALA A 11 -45.62 -46.89 37.98
N ILE A 12 -46.79 -46.87 38.65
CA ILE A 12 -47.89 -45.95 38.31
C ILE A 12 -47.66 -44.54 38.87
N LEU A 13 -46.97 -44.40 40.02
CA LEU A 13 -46.57 -43.10 40.55
C LEU A 13 -45.38 -42.47 39.79
N LEU A 14 -44.43 -43.26 39.26
CA LEU A 14 -43.41 -42.71 38.36
C LEU A 14 -43.98 -42.27 37.01
N LEU A 15 -45.00 -42.96 36.47
CA LEU A 15 -45.62 -42.57 35.20
C LEU A 15 -46.50 -41.31 35.32
N HIS A 16 -47.10 -41.04 36.48
CA HIS A 16 -47.89 -39.82 36.73
C HIS A 16 -47.03 -38.60 37.12
N LEU A 17 -45.85 -38.80 37.71
CA LEU A 17 -44.88 -37.72 37.92
C LEU A 17 -44.13 -37.34 36.62
N LEU A 18 -43.90 -38.28 35.70
CA LEU A 18 -43.28 -38.01 34.40
C LEU A 18 -44.24 -37.40 33.35
N THR A 19 -45.56 -37.52 33.54
CA THR A 19 -46.57 -36.89 32.66
C THR A 19 -47.09 -35.54 33.18
N ALA A 20 -47.07 -35.31 34.50
CA ALA A 20 -47.42 -34.00 35.07
C ALA A 20 -46.32 -32.93 34.91
N CYS A 21 -45.03 -33.32 34.93
CA CYS A 21 -43.95 -32.39 34.57
C CYS A 21 -43.96 -32.04 33.07
N SER A 22 -44.35 -32.95 32.17
CA SER A 22 -44.34 -32.67 30.72
C SER A 22 -45.53 -31.85 30.20
N GLN A 23 -46.58 -31.63 31.00
CA GLN A 23 -47.71 -30.74 30.67
C GLN A 23 -47.71 -29.41 31.45
N ALA A 24 -47.11 -29.34 32.64
CA ALA A 24 -46.86 -28.05 33.30
C ALA A 24 -45.72 -27.28 32.61
N ASP A 25 -44.67 -27.97 32.15
CA ASP A 25 -43.58 -27.33 31.39
C ASP A 25 -44.04 -26.91 29.98
N LYS A 26 -45.05 -27.57 29.39
CA LYS A 26 -45.63 -27.17 28.09
C LYS A 26 -46.66 -26.03 28.18
N ALA A 27 -47.35 -25.85 29.30
CA ALA A 27 -48.28 -24.73 29.48
C ALA A 27 -47.60 -23.44 29.97
N ILE A 28 -46.46 -23.54 30.66
CA ILE A 28 -45.63 -22.38 31.01
C ILE A 28 -44.73 -21.99 29.81
N SER A 29 -44.28 -22.94 28.98
CA SER A 29 -43.47 -22.62 27.77
C SER A 29 -44.27 -22.12 26.55
N GLN A 30 -45.60 -22.24 26.54
CA GLN A 30 -46.45 -21.75 25.43
C GLN A 30 -47.23 -20.47 25.77
N GLY A 31 -47.12 -19.95 27.01
CA GLY A 31 -47.67 -18.65 27.43
C GLY A 31 -46.64 -17.54 27.61
N GLN A 32 -45.34 -17.85 27.55
CA GLN A 32 -44.23 -16.89 27.67
C GLN A 32 -43.20 -17.05 26.55
N THR A 33 -43.64 -17.01 25.28
CA THR A 33 -42.73 -16.87 24.13
C THR A 33 -43.30 -15.87 23.13
N LYS A 34 -43.52 -14.65 23.63
CA LYS A 34 -43.32 -13.41 22.87
C LYS A 34 -42.34 -12.51 23.63
N SER A 35 -41.21 -13.06 24.06
CA SER A 35 -40.01 -12.23 24.17
C SER A 35 -39.39 -12.25 22.78
N THR A 36 -39.54 -11.15 22.06
CA THR A 36 -38.76 -10.84 20.87
C THR A 36 -37.31 -11.25 21.10
N GLN A 37 -36.82 -12.14 20.24
CA GLN A 37 -35.43 -12.51 20.11
C GLN A 37 -34.65 -11.21 19.82
N ALA A 38 -34.14 -10.55 20.86
CA ALA A 38 -33.17 -9.50 20.69
C ALA A 38 -31.90 -10.18 20.20
N SER A 39 -31.66 -10.12 18.89
CA SER A 39 -30.34 -10.34 18.30
C SER A 39 -29.29 -9.70 19.22
N GLU A 40 -28.27 -10.45 19.63
CA GLU A 40 -27.11 -9.87 20.33
C GLU A 40 -26.49 -8.82 19.41
N ARG A 41 -26.81 -7.54 19.67
CA ARG A 41 -26.30 -6.40 18.89
C ARG A 41 -24.78 -6.39 18.97
N ALA A 42 -24.11 -6.39 17.81
CA ALA A 42 -22.65 -6.47 17.71
C ALA A 42 -22.01 -5.11 17.43
N PHE A 43 -20.76 -4.96 17.87
CA PHE A 43 -19.89 -3.83 17.56
C PHE A 43 -19.33 -3.96 16.15
N VAL A 44 -19.16 -2.82 15.48
CA VAL A 44 -18.39 -2.73 14.22
C VAL A 44 -16.91 -2.79 14.58
N LYS A 45 -16.11 -3.51 13.77
CA LYS A 45 -14.67 -3.66 13.94
C LYS A 45 -13.93 -3.31 12.66
N VAL A 46 -12.63 -3.10 12.74
CA VAL A 46 -11.73 -3.09 11.59
C VAL A 46 -11.06 -4.45 11.47
N ASP A 47 -11.05 -5.00 10.26
CA ASP A 47 -10.35 -6.24 9.91
C ASP A 47 -9.78 -6.12 8.50
N ALA A 48 -8.46 -6.28 8.36
CA ALA A 48 -7.71 -6.14 7.10
C ALA A 48 -8.15 -4.92 6.24
N GLY A 49 -8.16 -3.73 6.85
CA GLY A 49 -8.54 -2.48 6.18
C GLY A 49 -10.03 -2.31 5.89
N LYS A 50 -10.91 -3.20 6.38
CA LYS A 50 -12.36 -3.16 6.14
C LYS A 50 -13.14 -3.07 7.44
N LEU A 51 -14.27 -2.36 7.39
CA LEU A 51 -15.26 -2.43 8.47
C LEU A 51 -15.94 -3.80 8.43
N THR A 52 -16.11 -4.42 9.59
CA THR A 52 -16.83 -5.69 9.73
C THR A 52 -17.86 -5.63 10.85
N LEU A 53 -18.97 -6.35 10.66
CA LEU A 53 -20.03 -6.54 11.64
C LEU A 53 -20.38 -8.02 11.65
N GLN A 54 -20.24 -8.67 12.82
CA GLN A 54 -20.43 -10.12 12.98
C GLN A 54 -19.57 -10.95 12.00
N GLY A 55 -18.32 -10.52 11.75
CA GLY A 55 -17.38 -11.21 10.86
C GLY A 55 -17.68 -11.07 9.37
N LYS A 56 -18.66 -10.24 8.99
CA LYS A 56 -18.96 -9.92 7.59
C LYS A 56 -18.57 -8.48 7.26
N PRO A 57 -18.20 -8.16 6.01
CA PRO A 57 -18.01 -6.79 5.59
C PRO A 57 -19.23 -5.91 5.93
N TYR A 58 -18.98 -4.76 6.52
CA TYR A 58 -20.00 -3.79 6.90
C TYR A 58 -19.88 -2.56 6.02
N TYR A 59 -20.88 -2.37 5.16
CA TYR A 59 -21.01 -1.22 4.28
C TYR A 59 -22.24 -0.43 4.67
N PHE A 60 -22.15 0.90 4.71
CA PHE A 60 -23.30 1.75 5.02
C PHE A 60 -23.46 2.92 4.06
N ALA A 61 -24.71 3.29 3.84
CA ALA A 61 -25.10 4.65 3.49
C ALA A 61 -25.67 5.31 4.74
N GLY A 62 -25.22 6.53 5.00
CA GLY A 62 -25.58 7.29 6.19
C GLY A 62 -25.91 8.74 5.87
N ALA A 63 -26.18 9.50 6.93
CA ALA A 63 -26.53 10.91 6.84
C ALA A 63 -25.92 11.71 7.98
N ASN A 64 -25.51 12.94 7.69
CA ASN A 64 -25.26 13.94 8.72
C ASN A 64 -26.61 14.41 9.27
N PHE A 65 -26.84 14.14 10.55
CA PHE A 65 -28.02 14.56 11.31
C PHE A 65 -27.55 15.09 12.67
N TRP A 66 -26.64 16.07 12.63
CA TRP A 66 -25.89 16.54 13.80
C TRP A 66 -26.81 17.02 14.93
N GLN A 67 -27.97 17.58 14.60
CA GLN A 67 -28.96 18.12 15.54
C GLN A 67 -29.86 17.07 16.18
N ALA A 68 -29.77 15.79 15.79
CA ALA A 68 -30.71 14.76 16.22
C ALA A 68 -30.77 14.60 17.76
N ALA A 69 -29.64 14.77 18.45
CA ALA A 69 -29.58 14.72 19.90
C ALA A 69 -30.39 15.84 20.56
N LEU A 70 -30.34 17.06 19.99
CA LEU A 70 -31.13 18.20 20.47
C LEU A 70 -32.62 17.96 20.24
N LEU A 71 -32.99 17.38 19.09
CA LEU A 71 -34.37 17.01 18.78
C LEU A 71 -34.91 15.92 19.74
N GLY A 72 -34.04 15.07 20.27
CA GLY A 72 -34.39 14.04 21.26
C GLY A 72 -34.67 14.57 22.67
N ALA A 73 -34.33 15.83 22.97
CA ALA A 73 -34.47 16.40 24.30
C ALA A 73 -35.95 16.39 24.77
N ALA A 74 -36.16 16.22 26.08
CA ALA A 74 -37.51 16.18 26.67
C ALA A 74 -38.23 17.54 26.65
N GLN A 75 -37.48 18.62 26.46
CA GLN A 75 -37.93 20.01 26.46
C GLN A 75 -37.40 20.72 25.22
N LYS A 76 -37.93 21.92 24.92
CA LYS A 76 -37.48 22.71 23.76
C LYS A 76 -35.95 22.91 23.79
N PRO A 77 -35.26 22.79 22.64
CA PRO A 77 -35.80 22.71 21.28
C PRO A 77 -36.32 21.31 20.86
N GLY A 78 -36.27 20.30 21.74
CA GLY A 78 -36.66 18.93 21.44
C GLY A 78 -38.09 18.72 20.92
N ASP A 79 -38.21 17.72 20.05
CA ASP A 79 -39.45 17.15 19.53
C ASP A 79 -39.24 15.65 19.23
N ARG A 80 -39.38 14.82 20.28
CA ARG A 80 -39.22 13.36 20.19
C ARG A 80 -40.15 12.71 19.16
N LYS A 81 -41.34 13.28 18.92
CA LYS A 81 -42.29 12.73 17.94
C LYS A 81 -41.79 12.98 16.54
N GLN A 82 -41.27 14.17 16.26
CA GLN A 82 -40.59 14.46 15.01
C GLN A 82 -39.40 13.51 14.85
N LEU A 83 -38.51 13.43 15.84
CA LEU A 83 -37.32 12.58 15.75
C LEU A 83 -37.64 11.12 15.39
N ILE A 84 -38.67 10.52 15.98
CA ILE A 84 -39.11 9.16 15.64
C ILE A 84 -39.46 9.05 14.15
N ARG A 85 -40.25 10.00 13.61
CA ARG A 85 -40.64 10.00 12.19
C ARG A 85 -39.44 10.22 11.27
N GLU A 86 -38.51 11.09 11.67
CA GLU A 86 -37.27 11.31 10.92
C GLU A 86 -36.42 10.02 10.85
N LEU A 87 -36.26 9.32 11.97
CA LEU A 87 -35.54 8.04 12.01
C LEU A 87 -36.24 6.96 11.19
N ASP A 88 -37.58 6.91 11.20
CA ASP A 88 -38.35 6.00 10.36
C ASP A 88 -38.18 6.32 8.87
N ALA A 89 -38.20 7.60 8.49
CA ALA A 89 -38.00 8.05 7.12
C ALA A 89 -36.58 7.74 6.62
N LEU A 90 -35.56 8.02 7.43
CA LEU A 90 -34.17 7.67 7.13
C LEU A 90 -34.02 6.16 6.94
N LYS A 91 -34.53 5.35 7.89
CA LYS A 91 -34.43 3.89 7.80
C LYS A 91 -35.17 3.34 6.56
N ALA A 92 -36.33 3.90 6.21
CA ALA A 92 -37.09 3.51 5.01
C ALA A 92 -36.34 3.80 3.69
N ASN A 93 -35.41 4.76 3.70
CA ASN A 93 -34.52 5.05 2.57
C ASN A 93 -33.17 4.31 2.67
N GLY A 94 -33.05 3.30 3.54
CA GLY A 94 -31.85 2.46 3.66
C GLY A 94 -30.72 3.09 4.48
N ILE A 95 -30.93 4.25 5.09
CA ILE A 95 -29.94 4.88 5.97
C ILE A 95 -29.75 4.02 7.21
N SER A 96 -28.50 3.69 7.49
CA SER A 96 -28.11 2.81 8.60
C SER A 96 -27.02 3.38 9.50
N ASN A 97 -26.43 4.52 9.13
CA ASN A 97 -25.45 5.24 9.94
C ASN A 97 -25.85 6.72 10.05
N LEU A 98 -25.70 7.31 11.23
CA LEU A 98 -25.93 8.74 11.45
C LEU A 98 -24.72 9.37 12.11
N ARG A 99 -24.28 10.50 11.56
CA ARG A 99 -23.26 11.34 12.17
C ARG A 99 -23.92 12.47 12.97
N ILE A 100 -23.60 12.54 14.26
CA ILE A 100 -24.35 13.27 15.28
C ILE A 100 -23.39 14.13 16.12
N LEU A 101 -23.72 15.40 16.35
CA LEU A 101 -22.96 16.25 17.28
C LEU A 101 -23.35 15.89 18.72
N ALA A 102 -22.41 15.27 19.44
CA ALA A 102 -22.63 14.84 20.81
C ALA A 102 -22.41 15.99 21.81
N VAL A 103 -21.47 16.90 21.52
CA VAL A 103 -21.10 18.01 22.39
C VAL A 103 -20.97 19.30 21.57
N SER A 104 -21.52 20.38 22.12
CA SER A 104 -21.36 21.75 21.63
C SER A 104 -21.15 22.69 22.81
N GLU A 105 -20.48 23.81 22.60
CA GLU A 105 -20.05 24.75 23.62
C GLU A 105 -20.83 26.07 23.53
N SER A 106 -21.39 26.50 24.66
CA SER A 106 -22.01 27.82 24.76
C SER A 106 -20.96 28.89 24.52
N SER A 107 -21.26 29.79 23.60
CA SER A 107 -20.32 30.80 23.12
C SER A 107 -20.99 32.15 22.91
N GLN A 108 -20.17 33.21 22.91
CA GLN A 108 -20.56 34.57 22.56
C GLN A 108 -20.46 34.85 21.05
N LEU A 109 -20.08 33.85 20.25
CA LEU A 109 -20.06 33.94 18.79
C LEU A 109 -21.45 34.26 18.23
N THR A 110 -21.48 35.16 17.25
CA THR A 110 -22.70 35.73 16.67
C THR A 110 -23.60 34.66 16.06
N ARG A 111 -23.01 33.65 15.44
CA ARG A 111 -23.71 32.55 14.77
C ARG A 111 -23.46 31.21 15.45
N ALA A 112 -23.36 31.18 16.78
CA ALA A 112 -23.26 29.94 17.53
C ALA A 112 -24.63 29.28 17.79
N LEU A 113 -24.61 27.95 17.82
CA LEU A 113 -25.70 27.08 18.22
C LEU A 113 -26.18 27.41 19.64
N SER A 114 -27.50 27.52 19.79
CA SER A 114 -28.15 27.74 21.09
C SER A 114 -29.48 26.98 21.18
N PRO A 115 -29.73 26.20 22.25
CA PRO A 115 -28.83 25.94 23.37
C PRO A 115 -27.65 25.01 22.98
N ALA A 116 -26.56 25.10 23.73
CA ALA A 116 -25.38 24.24 23.57
C ALA A 116 -25.29 23.18 24.69
N VAL A 117 -24.73 22.00 24.39
CA VAL A 117 -24.67 20.87 25.35
C VAL A 117 -23.82 21.22 26.58
N GLN A 118 -22.72 21.95 26.40
CA GLN A 118 -21.82 22.40 27.43
C GLN A 118 -22.04 23.90 27.68
N SER A 119 -22.48 24.25 28.89
CA SER A 119 -22.80 25.63 29.26
C SER A 119 -21.58 26.45 29.68
N SER A 120 -20.57 25.79 30.25
CA SER A 120 -19.29 26.33 30.70
C SER A 120 -18.30 25.17 30.85
N PRO A 121 -16.98 25.40 31.04
CA PRO A 121 -15.99 24.31 31.08
C PRO A 121 -16.39 23.16 32.00
N GLY A 122 -16.58 21.97 31.42
CA GLY A 122 -16.94 20.74 32.11
C GLY A 122 -18.40 20.62 32.56
N GLN A 123 -19.25 21.63 32.35
CA GLN A 123 -20.64 21.66 32.82
C GLN A 123 -21.63 21.31 31.69
N LEU A 124 -21.95 20.02 31.59
CA LEU A 124 -22.89 19.48 30.60
C LEU A 124 -24.35 19.63 31.06
N GLN A 125 -25.23 20.02 30.13
CA GLN A 125 -26.65 20.22 30.40
C GLN A 125 -27.40 18.88 30.37
N PRO A 126 -27.94 18.39 31.53
CA PRO A 126 -28.45 17.02 31.61
C PRO A 126 -29.62 16.71 30.67
N TYR A 127 -30.50 17.68 30.40
CA TYR A 127 -31.68 17.46 29.55
C TYR A 127 -31.33 17.32 28.06
N LEU A 128 -30.20 17.89 27.61
CA LEU A 128 -29.69 17.73 26.25
C LEU A 128 -28.98 16.38 26.09
N LEU A 129 -28.25 15.93 27.12
CA LEU A 129 -27.69 14.57 27.16
C LEU A 129 -28.78 13.49 27.23
N GLU A 130 -29.90 13.75 27.92
CA GLU A 130 -31.09 12.88 27.85
C GLU A 130 -31.67 12.81 26.42
N GLY A 131 -31.47 13.86 25.62
CA GLY A 131 -31.83 13.85 24.20
C GLY A 131 -30.99 12.88 23.38
N LEU A 132 -29.67 12.85 23.61
CA LEU A 132 -28.77 11.85 23.03
C LEU A 132 -29.12 10.43 23.52
N ASP A 133 -29.47 10.27 24.80
CA ASP A 133 -29.93 8.99 25.35
C ASP A 133 -31.14 8.45 24.60
N PHE A 134 -32.14 9.30 24.40
CA PHE A 134 -33.35 8.97 23.67
C PHE A 134 -33.07 8.63 22.20
N LEU A 135 -32.24 9.43 21.53
CA LEU A 135 -31.81 9.18 20.15
C LEU A 135 -31.16 7.80 20.00
N LEU A 136 -30.15 7.49 20.81
CA LEU A 136 -29.45 6.20 20.73
C LEU A 136 -30.38 5.02 21.00
N ALA A 137 -31.31 5.16 21.97
CA ALA A 137 -32.31 4.14 22.24
C ALA A 137 -33.28 3.94 21.06
N GLU A 138 -33.65 5.00 20.32
CA GLU A 138 -34.48 4.89 19.12
C GLU A 138 -33.73 4.36 17.90
N MET A 139 -32.46 4.73 17.73
CA MET A 139 -31.58 4.18 16.68
C MET A 139 -31.35 2.68 16.88
N ALA A 140 -31.16 2.24 18.12
CA ALA A 140 -31.03 0.84 18.49
C ALA A 140 -32.21 -0.02 18.02
N LYS A 141 -33.45 0.50 18.15
CA LYS A 141 -34.67 -0.19 17.70
C LYS A 141 -34.72 -0.41 16.18
N ARG A 142 -33.98 0.40 15.43
CA ARG A 142 -33.92 0.40 13.95
C ARG A 142 -32.63 -0.21 13.42
N ASP A 143 -31.77 -0.75 14.29
CA ASP A 143 -30.44 -1.25 13.94
C ASP A 143 -29.66 -0.22 13.10
N MET A 144 -29.60 1.01 13.62
CA MET A 144 -28.78 2.08 13.07
C MET A 144 -27.53 2.26 13.94
N LYS A 145 -26.46 2.78 13.34
CA LYS A 145 -25.17 3.07 13.97
C LYS A 145 -24.94 4.58 14.08
N ALA A 146 -24.27 5.01 15.14
CA ALA A 146 -23.93 6.41 15.40
C ALA A 146 -22.42 6.65 15.28
N VAL A 147 -22.05 7.72 14.59
CA VAL A 147 -20.75 8.39 14.71
C VAL A 147 -20.98 9.63 15.57
N LEU A 148 -20.34 9.68 16.73
CA LEU A 148 -20.54 10.76 17.70
C LEU A 148 -19.38 11.76 17.63
N VAL A 149 -19.69 12.96 17.16
CA VAL A 149 -18.76 14.08 17.03
C VAL A 149 -18.61 14.77 18.37
N LEU A 150 -17.41 14.77 18.92
CA LEU A 150 -17.13 15.21 20.29
C LEU A 150 -16.71 16.69 20.38
N ASN A 151 -16.30 17.30 19.27
CA ASN A 151 -15.89 18.70 19.18
C ASN A 151 -16.02 19.19 17.73
N ASN A 152 -15.73 20.45 17.46
CA ASN A 152 -15.80 21.03 16.12
C ASN A 152 -14.74 22.11 15.95
N PHE A 153 -14.18 22.19 14.75
CA PHE A 153 -13.22 23.22 14.40
C PHE A 153 -13.89 24.56 14.07
N TRP A 154 -15.07 24.52 13.45
CA TRP A 154 -15.78 25.72 13.02
C TRP A 154 -16.60 26.37 14.14
N GLN A 155 -16.80 27.68 14.02
CA GLN A 155 -17.32 28.56 15.07
C GLN A 155 -18.76 28.23 15.50
N TRP A 156 -19.54 27.59 14.62
CA TRP A 156 -20.98 27.46 14.81
C TRP A 156 -21.42 26.62 16.00
N SER A 157 -20.55 25.79 16.60
CA SER A 157 -20.86 25.07 17.83
C SER A 157 -20.07 25.55 19.05
N GLY A 158 -19.36 26.69 18.95
CA GLY A 158 -18.36 27.12 19.93
C GLY A 158 -17.02 26.40 19.72
N GLY A 159 -17.00 25.09 19.93
CA GLY A 159 -15.91 24.19 19.51
C GLY A 159 -14.54 24.56 20.08
N MET A 160 -13.50 24.26 19.31
CA MET A 160 -12.10 24.50 19.70
C MET A 160 -11.82 25.97 20.05
N ALA A 161 -12.37 26.91 19.29
CA ALA A 161 -12.21 28.35 19.55
C ALA A 161 -12.77 28.74 20.93
N GLN A 162 -13.86 28.12 21.36
CA GLN A 162 -14.43 28.38 22.69
C GLN A 162 -13.56 27.80 23.82
N TYR A 163 -12.95 26.63 23.63
CA TYR A 163 -11.95 26.10 24.57
C TYR A 163 -10.72 27.00 24.66
N VAL A 164 -10.26 27.58 23.54
CA VAL A 164 -9.18 28.57 23.55
C VAL A 164 -9.57 29.78 24.38
N ALA A 165 -10.75 30.37 24.13
CA ALA A 165 -11.24 31.54 24.87
C ALA A 165 -11.37 31.29 26.39
N TRP A 166 -11.85 30.11 26.79
CA TRP A 166 -11.92 29.73 28.20
C TRP A 166 -10.55 29.63 28.89
N ASN A 167 -9.46 29.49 28.13
CA ASN A 167 -8.13 29.22 28.65
C ASN A 167 -7.07 30.31 28.31
N SER A 168 -7.42 31.34 27.53
CA SER A 168 -6.46 32.37 27.06
C SER A 168 -6.69 33.78 27.62
N ASN A 169 -7.68 34.01 28.51
CA ASN A 169 -8.14 35.34 28.95
C ASN A 169 -8.56 36.28 27.80
N GLN A 170 -8.82 35.74 26.62
CA GLN A 170 -9.27 36.48 25.44
C GLN A 170 -10.75 36.19 25.17
N SER A 171 -11.45 37.15 24.59
CA SER A 171 -12.77 36.90 24.01
C SER A 171 -12.66 35.87 22.88
N VAL A 172 -13.74 35.11 22.66
CA VAL A 172 -13.81 34.17 21.53
C VAL A 172 -13.66 34.95 20.21
N PHE A 173 -12.81 34.44 19.32
CA PHE A 173 -12.56 35.05 18.03
C PHE A 173 -13.73 34.77 17.08
N ASP A 174 -14.45 35.81 16.67
CA ASP A 174 -15.64 35.68 15.83
C ASP A 174 -15.37 36.10 14.37
N PRO A 175 -15.20 35.14 13.43
CA PRO A 175 -14.94 35.46 12.03
C PRO A 175 -16.15 36.13 11.35
N ASP A 176 -17.37 35.92 11.84
CA ASP A 176 -18.58 36.55 11.28
C ASP A 176 -18.63 38.06 11.61
N VAL A 177 -17.89 38.49 12.64
CA VAL A 177 -17.75 39.92 13.03
C VAL A 177 -16.48 40.52 12.45
N THR A 178 -15.35 39.80 12.48
CA THR A 178 -14.05 40.33 12.05
C THR A 178 -13.82 40.26 10.55
N GLY A 179 -14.45 39.30 9.86
CA GLY A 179 -14.17 38.95 8.47
C GLY A 179 -12.83 38.22 8.27
N ASP A 180 -12.11 37.89 9.34
CA ASP A 180 -10.77 37.28 9.30
C ASP A 180 -10.82 35.76 9.57
N TRP A 181 -11.04 34.99 8.51
CA TRP A 181 -11.07 33.53 8.58
C TRP A 181 -9.71 32.90 8.86
N SER A 182 -8.62 33.47 8.36
CA SER A 182 -7.26 32.97 8.63
C SER A 182 -6.91 33.13 10.11
N GLY A 183 -7.22 34.30 10.68
CA GLY A 183 -7.06 34.57 12.11
C GLY A 183 -7.91 33.63 12.98
N PHE A 184 -9.14 33.32 12.58
CA PHE A 184 -9.98 32.34 13.27
C PHE A 184 -9.34 30.94 13.24
N ILE A 185 -8.89 30.46 12.09
CA ILE A 185 -8.26 29.14 11.95
C ILE A 185 -7.02 29.05 12.84
N LYS A 186 -6.18 30.09 12.86
CA LYS A 186 -4.99 30.16 13.74
C LYS A 186 -5.37 30.15 15.22
N ASN A 187 -6.41 30.89 15.60
CA ASN A 187 -6.91 30.92 16.97
C ASN A 187 -7.42 29.55 17.41
N ALA A 188 -8.30 28.92 16.62
CA ALA A 188 -8.87 27.61 16.89
C ALA A 188 -7.78 26.53 16.98
N ALA A 189 -6.80 26.53 16.06
CA ALA A 189 -5.68 25.59 16.06
C ALA A 189 -4.74 25.77 17.28
N GLY A 190 -4.78 26.92 17.95
CA GLY A 190 -4.10 27.13 19.24
C GLY A 190 -4.56 26.15 20.33
N PHE A 191 -5.74 25.54 20.19
CA PHE A 191 -6.25 24.50 21.09
C PHE A 191 -5.25 23.36 21.32
N TYR A 192 -4.54 22.90 20.28
CA TYR A 192 -3.64 21.74 20.38
C TYR A 192 -2.35 22.02 21.18
N SER A 193 -2.02 23.28 21.43
CA SER A 193 -0.88 23.66 22.28
C SER A 193 -1.29 24.03 23.71
N LEU A 194 -2.59 24.25 23.95
CA LEU A 194 -3.12 24.62 25.27
C LEU A 194 -3.44 23.39 26.10
N GLU A 195 -2.50 22.99 26.98
CA GLU A 195 -2.65 21.81 27.83
C GLU A 195 -3.94 21.83 28.68
N LYS A 196 -4.29 22.98 29.28
CA LYS A 196 -5.52 23.10 30.08
C LYS A 196 -6.79 22.91 29.24
N ALA A 197 -6.80 23.39 28.01
CA ALA A 197 -7.93 23.22 27.10
C ALA A 197 -8.10 21.73 26.74
N GLN A 198 -7.01 21.02 26.46
CA GLN A 198 -7.02 19.58 26.22
C GLN A 198 -7.48 18.79 27.44
N GLN A 199 -7.01 19.12 28.64
CA GLN A 199 -7.45 18.46 29.87
C GLN A 199 -8.96 18.64 30.13
N GLN A 200 -9.50 19.85 29.89
CA GLN A 200 -10.93 20.12 29.98
C GLN A 200 -11.72 19.29 28.96
N TYR A 201 -11.25 19.27 27.71
CA TYR A 201 -11.87 18.49 26.65
C TYR A 201 -11.87 16.98 26.99
N GLN A 202 -10.74 16.43 27.42
CA GLN A 202 -10.64 15.04 27.86
C GLN A 202 -11.53 14.73 29.06
N SER A 203 -11.74 15.69 29.96
CA SER A 203 -12.70 15.53 31.06
C SER A 203 -14.14 15.44 30.56
N VAL A 204 -14.51 16.17 29.51
CA VAL A 204 -15.84 16.09 28.88
C VAL A 204 -16.00 14.74 28.17
N ILE A 205 -14.98 14.28 27.45
CA ILE A 205 -14.97 12.94 26.82
C ILE A 205 -15.26 11.85 27.85
N ARG A 206 -14.60 11.87 29.01
CA ARG A 206 -14.87 10.90 30.10
C ARG A 206 -16.33 10.95 30.54
N GLN A 207 -16.87 12.14 30.80
CA GLN A 207 -18.27 12.31 31.22
C GLN A 207 -19.26 11.74 30.19
N VAL A 208 -19.01 11.94 28.90
CA VAL A 208 -19.87 11.44 27.82
C VAL A 208 -19.75 9.92 27.67
N ILE A 209 -18.54 9.38 27.57
CA ILE A 209 -18.32 7.94 27.33
C ILE A 209 -18.77 7.08 28.53
N GLU A 210 -18.59 7.57 29.75
CA GLU A 210 -18.98 6.87 30.98
C GLU A 210 -20.46 7.01 31.32
N ARG A 211 -21.20 7.87 30.59
CA ARG A 211 -22.63 8.07 30.79
C ARG A 211 -23.40 6.77 30.66
N GLN A 212 -24.30 6.53 31.61
CA GLN A 212 -25.35 5.53 31.48
C GLN A 212 -26.58 6.16 30.81
N ASN A 213 -26.99 5.57 29.68
CA ASN A 213 -28.18 6.00 28.96
C ASN A 213 -29.42 5.86 29.86
N THR A 214 -30.13 6.96 30.14
CA THR A 214 -31.28 6.94 31.06
C THR A 214 -32.52 6.22 30.50
N ILE A 215 -32.56 6.00 29.18
CA ILE A 215 -33.68 5.34 28.49
C ILE A 215 -33.42 3.84 28.34
N SER A 216 -32.23 3.44 27.92
CA SER A 216 -31.87 2.04 27.66
C SER A 216 -31.18 1.33 28.84
N GLY A 217 -30.62 2.08 29.79
CA GLY A 217 -29.80 1.57 30.89
C GLY A 217 -28.38 1.14 30.50
N VAL A 218 -28.02 1.22 29.21
CA VAL A 218 -26.71 0.83 28.69
C VAL A 218 -25.72 1.99 28.81
N THR A 219 -24.53 1.73 29.34
CA THR A 219 -23.44 2.72 29.34
C THR A 219 -22.90 2.92 27.94
N TYR A 220 -22.61 4.15 27.52
CA TYR A 220 -22.21 4.47 26.13
C TYR A 220 -21.02 3.63 25.65
N LYS A 221 -19.98 3.45 26.48
CA LYS A 221 -18.84 2.56 26.17
C LYS A 221 -19.18 1.09 25.86
N ASN A 222 -20.39 0.65 26.22
CA ASN A 222 -20.91 -0.69 26.00
C ASN A 222 -22.11 -0.71 25.04
N ASP A 223 -22.48 0.41 24.41
CA ASP A 223 -23.59 0.47 23.48
C ASP A 223 -23.11 0.20 22.04
N PRO A 224 -23.45 -0.95 21.43
CA PRO A 224 -23.09 -1.27 20.05
C PRO A 224 -23.83 -0.41 19.01
N THR A 225 -24.79 0.42 19.42
CA THR A 225 -25.38 1.46 18.55
C THR A 225 -24.38 2.58 18.27
N ILE A 226 -23.44 2.87 19.16
CA ILE A 226 -22.33 3.78 18.87
C ILE A 226 -21.25 2.97 18.14
N MET A 227 -21.01 3.32 16.88
CA MET A 227 -19.98 2.70 16.05
C MET A 227 -18.63 3.35 16.31
N SER A 228 -18.59 4.69 16.31
CA SER A 228 -17.35 5.46 16.36
C SER A 228 -17.47 6.73 17.18
N TRP A 229 -16.35 7.10 17.79
CA TRP A 229 -16.11 8.40 18.39
C TRP A 229 -15.26 9.23 17.43
N GLU A 230 -15.76 10.39 17.05
CA GLU A 230 -15.04 11.32 16.19
C GLU A 230 -14.44 12.45 17.02
N LEU A 231 -13.13 12.64 16.88
CA LEU A 231 -12.37 13.57 17.72
C LEU A 231 -12.84 15.01 17.56
N ALA A 232 -13.11 15.45 16.33
CA ALA A 232 -13.74 16.73 16.06
C ALA A 232 -14.24 16.76 14.61
N ASN A 233 -15.21 17.62 14.31
CA ASN A 233 -15.54 17.96 12.94
C ASN A 233 -14.46 18.85 12.31
N GLU A 234 -13.86 18.39 11.21
CA GLU A 234 -12.87 19.06 10.37
C GLU A 234 -11.69 19.71 11.12
N PRO A 235 -10.95 18.96 11.97
CA PRO A 235 -9.80 19.52 12.67
C PRO A 235 -8.68 19.81 11.68
N ARG A 236 -7.97 20.94 11.88
CA ARG A 236 -6.89 21.42 11.00
C ARG A 236 -5.68 21.85 11.81
N PRO A 237 -4.44 21.66 11.34
CA PRO A 237 -3.22 22.04 12.08
C PRO A 237 -2.98 23.56 12.14
N GLY A 238 -3.62 24.35 11.29
CA GLY A 238 -3.45 25.80 11.20
C GLY A 238 -4.01 26.32 9.88
N ALA A 239 -3.75 27.59 9.55
CA ALA A 239 -4.31 28.22 8.35
C ALA A 239 -3.54 27.82 7.08
N ASP A 240 -2.21 27.76 7.16
CA ASP A 240 -1.33 27.46 6.04
C ASP A 240 0.06 27.03 6.54
N ALA A 241 1.00 26.80 5.61
CA ALA A 241 2.36 26.36 5.90
C ALA A 241 3.16 27.27 6.86
N SER A 242 2.73 28.53 7.08
CA SER A 242 3.34 29.40 8.11
C SER A 242 3.12 28.87 9.53
N ASP A 243 2.15 27.97 9.75
CA ASP A 243 1.83 27.37 11.04
C ASP A 243 2.43 25.96 11.22
N VAL A 244 3.45 25.59 10.43
CA VAL A 244 4.05 24.23 10.43
C VAL A 244 4.48 23.75 11.83
N ALA A 245 4.86 24.65 12.72
CA ALA A 245 5.22 24.33 14.10
C ALA A 245 4.06 23.65 14.87
N ASN A 246 2.81 23.99 14.53
CA ASN A 246 1.62 23.45 15.19
C ASN A 246 1.22 22.05 14.71
N VAL A 247 1.77 21.58 13.58
CA VAL A 247 1.49 20.23 13.03
C VAL A 247 1.82 19.14 14.05
N SER A 248 2.93 19.28 14.77
CA SER A 248 3.32 18.31 15.81
C SER A 248 2.30 18.27 16.96
N HIS A 249 1.81 19.43 17.41
CA HIS A 249 0.77 19.53 18.44
C HIS A 249 -0.55 18.91 17.97
N TYR A 250 -0.95 19.17 16.73
CA TYR A 250 -2.13 18.59 16.09
C TYR A 250 -2.09 17.06 16.08
N ILE A 251 -0.99 16.47 15.59
CA ILE A 251 -0.82 15.00 15.53
C ILE A 251 -0.79 14.40 16.95
N ASN A 252 -0.09 15.04 17.90
CA ASN A 252 -0.04 14.60 19.29
C ASN A 252 -1.41 14.65 19.96
N TRP A 253 -2.22 15.68 19.69
CA TRP A 253 -3.59 15.77 20.20
C TRP A 253 -4.46 14.62 19.66
N ILE A 254 -4.36 14.29 18.37
CA ILE A 254 -5.07 13.16 17.77
C ILE A 254 -4.71 11.87 18.51
N ASP A 255 -3.43 11.54 18.59
CA ASP A 255 -2.94 10.29 19.18
C ASP A 255 -3.37 10.17 20.66
N ASN A 256 -3.13 11.22 21.45
CA ASN A 256 -3.44 11.22 22.88
C ASN A 256 -4.94 11.12 23.16
N THR A 257 -5.77 11.83 22.39
CA THR A 257 -7.22 11.81 22.57
C THR A 257 -7.80 10.47 22.12
N ALA A 258 -7.33 9.92 21.01
CA ALA A 258 -7.78 8.63 20.52
C ALA A 258 -7.37 7.47 21.47
N LYS A 259 -6.14 7.48 21.98
CA LYS A 259 -5.68 6.52 23.00
C LYS A 259 -6.53 6.58 24.27
N LEU A 260 -6.91 7.78 24.72
CA LEU A 260 -7.82 7.95 25.85
C LEU A 260 -9.18 7.28 25.57
N ILE A 261 -9.75 7.50 24.39
CA ILE A 261 -11.05 6.91 24.02
C ILE A 261 -10.95 5.38 23.99
N HIS A 262 -9.91 4.81 23.40
CA HIS A 262 -9.71 3.35 23.41
C HIS A 262 -9.56 2.78 24.83
N GLN A 263 -8.93 3.51 25.75
CA GLN A 263 -8.86 3.09 27.16
C GLN A 263 -10.25 3.06 27.82
N LEU A 264 -11.13 4.01 27.48
CA LEU A 264 -12.47 4.13 28.06
C LEU A 264 -13.49 3.20 27.39
N ALA A 265 -13.38 3.01 26.08
CA ALA A 265 -14.34 2.32 25.21
C ALA A 265 -13.64 1.39 24.20
N PRO A 266 -12.99 0.31 24.65
CA PRO A 266 -12.12 -0.54 23.81
C PRO A 266 -12.83 -1.34 22.71
N LYS A 267 -14.17 -1.28 22.64
CA LYS A 267 -14.99 -1.99 21.65
C LYS A 267 -15.50 -1.09 20.52
N GLN A 268 -15.31 0.22 20.65
CA GLN A 268 -15.80 1.23 19.70
C GLN A 268 -14.63 1.80 18.92
N LEU A 269 -14.91 2.25 17.71
CA LEU A 269 -13.91 2.82 16.83
C LEU A 269 -13.63 4.29 17.16
N VAL A 270 -12.52 4.81 16.67
CA VAL A 270 -12.10 6.21 16.75
C VAL A 270 -11.70 6.70 15.37
N THR A 271 -12.18 7.88 14.99
CA THR A 271 -11.72 8.60 13.81
C THR A 271 -11.47 10.08 14.09
N THR A 272 -10.76 10.75 13.20
CA THR A 272 -10.36 12.15 13.36
C THR A 272 -11.49 13.13 13.04
N GLY A 273 -12.34 12.82 12.04
CA GLY A 273 -13.32 13.73 11.45
C GLY A 273 -12.70 14.69 10.41
N SER A 274 -11.55 14.30 9.84
CA SER A 274 -10.80 15.09 8.87
C SER A 274 -11.57 15.31 7.57
N GLU A 275 -11.43 16.50 6.98
CA GLU A 275 -11.94 16.85 5.65
C GLU A 275 -11.11 16.19 4.52
N GLY A 276 -9.99 15.55 4.86
CA GLY A 276 -9.01 15.02 3.91
C GLY A 276 -7.79 15.93 3.79
N ILE A 277 -7.08 15.85 2.66
CA ILE A 277 -5.93 16.73 2.39
C ILE A 277 -6.31 18.21 2.30
N MET A 278 -7.60 18.56 2.08
CA MET A 278 -8.05 19.96 2.09
C MET A 278 -7.92 20.57 3.49
N GLY A 279 -8.24 19.80 4.53
CA GLY A 279 -8.00 20.16 5.93
C GLY A 279 -6.52 20.07 6.35
N SER A 280 -5.64 19.62 5.45
CA SER A 280 -4.20 19.43 5.68
C SER A 280 -3.36 20.23 4.68
N TRP A 281 -3.84 21.39 4.22
CA TRP A 281 -3.14 22.30 3.30
C TRP A 281 -2.79 21.70 1.92
N ASN A 282 -3.53 20.69 1.47
CA ASN A 282 -3.19 19.84 0.33
C ASN A 282 -1.83 19.13 0.46
N ASP A 283 -1.38 18.90 1.70
CA ASP A 283 -0.15 18.18 2.01
C ASP A 283 -0.46 16.73 2.42
N ASP A 284 -0.09 15.79 1.55
CA ASP A 284 -0.24 14.36 1.75
C ASP A 284 0.46 13.88 3.04
N SER A 285 1.62 14.45 3.37
CA SER A 285 2.44 14.02 4.49
C SER A 285 1.79 14.35 5.83
N ILE A 286 1.13 15.50 5.93
CA ILE A 286 0.41 15.91 7.14
C ILE A 286 -0.79 14.97 7.34
N TYR A 287 -1.56 14.74 6.28
CA TYR A 287 -2.71 13.84 6.34
C TYR A 287 -2.28 12.41 6.72
N LEU A 288 -1.27 11.84 6.04
CA LEU A 288 -0.78 10.50 6.34
C LEU A 288 -0.24 10.36 7.76
N LYS A 289 0.57 11.31 8.24
CA LYS A 289 1.11 11.27 9.62
C LYS A 289 0.00 11.32 10.68
N ALA A 290 -1.03 12.13 10.46
CA ALA A 290 -2.18 12.23 11.36
C ALA A 290 -3.03 10.94 11.39
N HIS A 291 -2.98 10.11 10.34
CA HIS A 291 -3.86 8.95 10.19
C HIS A 291 -3.14 7.60 10.21
N MET A 292 -1.80 7.56 10.14
CA MET A 292 -1.02 6.31 10.29
C MET A 292 -0.95 5.83 11.74
N LEU A 293 -1.33 6.67 12.70
CA LEU A 293 -1.35 6.35 14.13
C LEU A 293 -2.19 5.09 14.41
N PRO A 294 -1.68 4.09 15.15
CA PRO A 294 -2.46 2.89 15.46
C PRO A 294 -3.75 3.14 16.24
N SER A 295 -3.87 4.31 16.89
CA SER A 295 -5.05 4.73 17.64
C SER A 295 -6.18 5.31 16.76
N VAL A 296 -5.97 5.48 15.46
CA VAL A 296 -7.01 5.92 14.52
C VAL A 296 -7.48 4.70 13.74
N ASP A 297 -8.74 4.29 13.87
CA ASP A 297 -9.22 3.04 13.29
C ASP A 297 -9.54 3.15 11.80
N TYR A 298 -10.08 4.29 11.37
CA TYR A 298 -10.43 4.56 9.98
C TYR A 298 -10.26 6.04 9.63
N ILE A 299 -10.10 6.32 8.34
CA ILE A 299 -9.85 7.66 7.81
C ILE A 299 -11.10 8.23 7.15
N THR A 300 -11.17 9.56 7.07
CA THR A 300 -12.33 10.29 6.57
C THR A 300 -11.88 11.38 5.60
N PHE A 301 -12.77 11.72 4.67
CA PHE A 301 -12.62 12.92 3.84
C PHE A 301 -13.99 13.45 3.47
N HIS A 302 -14.05 14.74 3.13
CA HIS A 302 -15.28 15.40 2.72
C HIS A 302 -15.24 15.77 1.24
N VAL A 303 -16.37 16.18 0.65
CA VAL A 303 -16.42 16.66 -0.74
C VAL A 303 -17.34 17.88 -0.84
N TRP A 304 -16.74 19.05 -1.07
CA TRP A 304 -17.45 20.34 -1.12
C TRP A 304 -17.22 21.11 -2.43
N PRO A 305 -17.84 20.68 -3.55
CA PRO A 305 -17.53 21.24 -4.87
C PRO A 305 -17.75 22.75 -4.96
N LYS A 306 -18.77 23.30 -4.28
CA LYS A 306 -19.03 24.74 -4.29
C LYS A 306 -17.99 25.50 -3.45
N ASN A 307 -17.77 25.08 -2.20
CA ASN A 307 -16.87 25.77 -1.28
C ASN A 307 -15.43 25.82 -1.81
N TRP A 308 -15.02 24.78 -2.56
CA TRP A 308 -13.70 24.72 -3.18
C TRP A 308 -13.65 25.31 -4.59
N GLY A 309 -14.73 25.94 -5.07
CA GLY A 309 -14.79 26.61 -6.37
C GLY A 309 -14.69 25.67 -7.56
N TRP A 310 -15.12 24.42 -7.41
CA TRP A 310 -15.09 23.42 -8.49
C TRP A 310 -16.31 23.52 -9.41
N ILE A 311 -17.44 24.00 -8.90
CA ILE A 311 -18.69 24.15 -9.65
C ILE A 311 -19.26 25.57 -9.52
N ASP A 312 -19.76 26.12 -10.63
CA ASP A 312 -20.64 27.29 -10.62
C ASP A 312 -22.09 26.82 -10.57
N ILE A 313 -22.73 26.90 -9.40
CA ILE A 313 -24.11 26.43 -9.19
C ILE A 313 -25.15 27.26 -9.95
N LYS A 314 -24.80 28.46 -10.43
CA LYS A 314 -25.68 29.27 -11.29
C LYS A 314 -25.57 28.87 -12.76
N SER A 315 -24.48 28.22 -13.15
CA SER A 315 -24.20 27.75 -14.51
C SER A 315 -23.61 26.32 -14.52
N PRO A 316 -24.29 25.33 -13.92
CA PRO A 316 -23.71 24.02 -13.69
C PRO A 316 -23.38 23.26 -15.00
N ASP A 317 -24.12 23.49 -16.08
CA ASP A 317 -23.87 22.87 -17.39
C ASP A 317 -22.44 23.07 -17.91
N THR A 318 -21.77 24.17 -17.56
CA THR A 318 -20.43 24.50 -18.06
C THR A 318 -19.30 24.03 -17.15
N SER A 319 -19.60 23.70 -15.89
CA SER A 319 -18.59 23.41 -14.86
C SER A 319 -18.74 22.01 -14.23
N TYR A 320 -19.88 21.33 -14.44
CA TYR A 320 -20.20 20.07 -13.79
C TYR A 320 -19.18 18.95 -14.05
N ASP A 321 -18.80 18.71 -15.31
CA ASP A 321 -17.92 17.58 -15.64
C ASP A 321 -16.54 17.73 -14.99
N GLN A 322 -16.00 18.95 -14.98
CA GLN A 322 -14.75 19.25 -14.28
C GLN A 322 -14.90 19.09 -12.76
N ALA A 323 -16.02 19.55 -12.19
CA ALA A 323 -16.30 19.41 -10.76
C ALA A 323 -16.39 17.93 -10.34
N LEU A 324 -17.11 17.12 -11.12
CA LEU A 324 -17.24 15.69 -10.89
C LEU A 324 -15.90 14.98 -11.01
N GLN A 325 -15.07 15.34 -12.00
CA GLN A 325 -13.74 14.75 -12.13
C GLN A 325 -12.86 15.06 -10.91
N LYS A 326 -12.83 16.33 -10.46
CA LYS A 326 -12.11 16.71 -9.23
C LYS A 326 -12.60 15.95 -8.00
N ALA A 327 -13.92 15.76 -7.86
CA ALA A 327 -14.49 14.96 -6.78
C ALA A 327 -14.06 13.49 -6.83
N LYS A 328 -14.03 12.89 -8.03
CA LYS A 328 -13.53 11.52 -8.23
C LYS A 328 -12.04 11.40 -7.95
N ASP A 329 -11.23 12.33 -8.42
CA ASP A 329 -9.78 12.35 -8.18
C ASP A 329 -9.49 12.49 -6.68
N TYR A 330 -10.24 13.35 -5.99
CA TYR A 330 -10.16 13.51 -4.55
C TYR A 330 -10.52 12.23 -3.81
N ALA A 331 -11.64 11.59 -4.17
CA ALA A 331 -12.02 10.30 -3.59
C ALA A 331 -10.99 9.20 -3.89
N ALA A 332 -10.46 9.14 -5.11
CA ALA A 332 -9.42 8.19 -5.52
C ALA A 332 -8.17 8.31 -4.65
N LYS A 333 -7.72 9.56 -4.40
CA LYS A 333 -6.56 9.85 -3.56
C LYS A 333 -6.76 9.31 -2.14
N HIS A 334 -7.92 9.51 -1.54
CA HIS A 334 -8.19 9.01 -0.19
C HIS A 334 -8.40 7.50 -0.14
N ILE A 335 -8.91 6.87 -1.21
CA ILE A 335 -8.91 5.41 -1.36
C ILE A 335 -7.47 4.86 -1.39
N GLN A 336 -6.55 5.54 -2.09
CA GLN A 336 -5.13 5.16 -2.11
C GLN A 336 -4.51 5.27 -0.71
N PHE A 337 -4.80 6.34 0.04
CA PHE A 337 -4.34 6.45 1.43
C PHE A 337 -4.93 5.36 2.32
N ALA A 338 -6.20 4.99 2.12
CA ALA A 338 -6.85 3.91 2.87
C ALA A 338 -6.14 2.56 2.64
N ALA A 339 -5.74 2.30 1.39
CA ALA A 339 -4.93 1.13 1.05
C ALA A 339 -3.55 1.21 1.71
N GLN A 340 -2.86 2.36 1.60
CA GLN A 340 -1.54 2.60 2.19
C GLN A 340 -1.50 2.41 3.70
N LEU A 341 -2.57 2.82 4.38
CA LEU A 341 -2.66 2.74 5.84
C LEU A 341 -3.25 1.42 6.32
N ASN A 342 -3.69 0.53 5.41
CA ASN A 342 -4.51 -0.65 5.70
C ASN A 342 -5.71 -0.33 6.63
N LYS A 343 -6.41 0.76 6.32
CA LYS A 343 -7.54 1.27 7.11
C LYS A 343 -8.77 1.50 6.24
N PRO A 344 -9.99 1.40 6.80
CA PRO A 344 -11.18 1.79 6.06
C PRO A 344 -11.19 3.29 5.79
N VAL A 345 -11.85 3.70 4.70
CA VAL A 345 -12.17 5.10 4.40
C VAL A 345 -13.67 5.32 4.33
N VAL A 346 -14.12 6.44 4.89
CA VAL A 346 -15.50 6.91 4.83
C VAL A 346 -15.54 8.28 4.17
N MET A 347 -16.38 8.43 3.14
CA MET A 347 -16.75 9.76 2.62
C MET A 347 -17.75 10.37 3.60
N GLU A 348 -17.25 11.08 4.59
CA GLU A 348 -17.98 11.39 5.82
C GLU A 348 -18.90 12.61 5.69
N GLU A 349 -18.60 13.50 4.74
CA GLU A 349 -19.49 14.58 4.35
C GLU A 349 -19.38 14.82 2.85
N PHE A 350 -20.51 14.97 2.18
CA PHE A 350 -20.53 15.54 0.84
C PHE A 350 -21.91 16.13 0.57
N GLY A 351 -21.95 17.19 -0.23
CA GLY A 351 -23.20 17.87 -0.54
C GLY A 351 -23.12 18.68 -1.82
N LEU A 352 -24.29 19.00 -2.36
CA LEU A 352 -24.46 19.99 -3.41
C LEU A 352 -25.79 20.71 -3.19
N GLU A 353 -25.81 22.01 -3.46
CA GLU A 353 -26.98 22.86 -3.27
C GLU A 353 -28.12 22.50 -4.24
N ARG A 354 -29.30 23.09 -4.00
CA ARG A 354 -30.44 22.99 -4.93
C ARG A 354 -30.16 23.81 -6.19
N ASP A 355 -30.94 23.55 -7.24
CA ASP A 355 -30.78 24.21 -8.53
C ASP A 355 -30.81 25.74 -8.40
N GLY A 356 -29.86 26.40 -9.06
CA GLY A 356 -29.68 27.86 -9.02
C GLY A 356 -29.12 28.41 -7.70
N GLY A 357 -28.64 27.54 -6.80
CA GLY A 357 -28.14 27.93 -5.48
C GLY A 357 -29.26 28.36 -4.52
N SER A 358 -30.46 27.81 -4.69
CA SER A 358 -31.63 28.15 -3.88
C SER A 358 -31.65 27.41 -2.55
N PHE A 359 -32.12 28.07 -1.48
CA PHE A 359 -32.31 27.46 -0.16
C PHE A 359 -33.77 27.06 0.10
N LYS A 360 -34.66 27.29 -0.87
CA LYS A 360 -36.10 27.06 -0.72
C LYS A 360 -36.46 25.63 -1.12
N PRO A 361 -37.27 24.89 -0.33
CA PRO A 361 -37.70 23.53 -0.66
C PRO A 361 -38.44 23.39 -2.00
N ALA A 362 -39.02 24.48 -2.51
CA ALA A 362 -39.71 24.49 -3.81
C ALA A 362 -38.76 24.46 -5.02
N ALA A 363 -37.46 24.75 -4.84
CA ALA A 363 -36.48 24.67 -5.92
C ALA A 363 -36.18 23.22 -6.33
N GLY A 364 -35.82 23.01 -7.59
CA GLY A 364 -35.43 21.69 -8.12
C GLY A 364 -34.10 21.18 -7.54
N THR A 365 -33.86 19.87 -7.69
CA THR A 365 -32.66 19.17 -7.23
C THR A 365 -31.93 18.46 -8.38
N ASN A 366 -32.16 18.86 -9.63
CA ASN A 366 -31.68 18.09 -10.79
C ASN A 366 -30.15 17.91 -10.77
N TRP A 367 -29.40 18.97 -10.47
CA TRP A 367 -27.94 18.91 -10.43
C TRP A 367 -27.40 18.18 -9.22
N ARG A 368 -28.07 18.33 -8.06
CA ARG A 368 -27.78 17.55 -6.85
C ARG A 368 -27.96 16.06 -7.10
N ASP A 369 -29.09 15.67 -7.68
CA ASP A 369 -29.43 14.28 -7.95
C ASP A 369 -28.43 13.65 -8.92
N LYS A 370 -28.02 14.42 -9.95
CA LYS A 370 -26.98 14.02 -10.88
C LYS A 370 -25.63 13.82 -10.18
N PHE A 371 -25.20 14.81 -9.37
CA PHE A 371 -23.95 14.75 -8.62
C PHE A 371 -23.92 13.56 -7.65
N PHE A 372 -24.98 13.38 -6.87
CA PHE A 372 -25.11 12.28 -5.92
C PHE A 372 -25.06 10.95 -6.67
N SER A 373 -25.82 10.80 -7.76
CA SER A 373 -25.82 9.57 -8.55
C SER A 373 -24.43 9.24 -9.12
N ASP A 374 -23.76 10.21 -9.74
CA ASP A 374 -22.46 9.99 -10.39
C ASP A 374 -21.35 9.69 -9.37
N LEU A 375 -21.32 10.41 -8.24
CA LEU A 375 -20.35 10.17 -7.17
C LEU A 375 -20.61 8.86 -6.43
N TYR A 376 -21.87 8.55 -6.10
CA TYR A 376 -22.24 7.26 -5.51
C TYR A 376 -21.93 6.08 -6.42
N GLN A 377 -22.16 6.22 -7.73
CA GLN A 377 -21.80 5.18 -8.67
C GLN A 377 -20.29 4.94 -8.69
N TYR A 378 -19.46 5.99 -8.69
CA TYR A 378 -18.01 5.85 -8.55
C TYR A 378 -17.62 5.15 -7.24
N TRP A 379 -18.17 5.61 -6.11
CA TRP A 379 -17.92 5.06 -4.78
C TRP A 379 -18.28 3.57 -4.68
N TYR A 380 -19.44 3.19 -5.20
CA TYR A 380 -19.90 1.80 -5.26
C TYR A 380 -18.98 0.92 -6.13
N GLN A 381 -18.54 1.40 -7.29
CA GLN A 381 -17.66 0.61 -8.15
C GLN A 381 -16.30 0.37 -7.49
N ALA A 382 -15.74 1.38 -6.81
CA ALA A 382 -14.52 1.22 -6.03
C ALA A 382 -14.69 0.20 -4.90
N ALA A 383 -15.80 0.28 -4.15
CA ALA A 383 -16.08 -0.65 -3.06
C ALA A 383 -16.27 -2.10 -3.57
N LYS A 384 -17.00 -2.25 -4.69
CA LYS A 384 -17.19 -3.54 -5.37
C LYS A 384 -15.88 -4.12 -5.89
N ALA A 385 -14.96 -3.27 -6.35
CA ALA A 385 -13.62 -3.66 -6.77
C ALA A 385 -12.69 -4.03 -5.60
N GLY A 386 -13.19 -3.97 -4.36
CA GLY A 386 -12.49 -4.45 -3.18
C GLY A 386 -11.74 -3.39 -2.40
N ALA A 387 -11.83 -2.10 -2.79
CA ALA A 387 -11.24 -0.98 -2.06
C ALA A 387 -11.68 -0.98 -0.58
N ASN A 388 -10.83 -0.39 0.28
CA ASN A 388 -11.04 -0.27 1.73
C ASN A 388 -12.15 0.73 2.11
N ILE A 389 -13.31 0.67 1.45
CA ILE A 389 -14.43 1.59 1.67
C ILE A 389 -15.33 1.06 2.78
N GLY A 390 -15.65 1.92 3.76
CA GLY A 390 -16.60 1.62 4.84
C GLY A 390 -18.01 2.14 4.59
N GLY A 391 -18.15 3.35 4.05
CA GLY A 391 -19.46 3.95 3.83
C GLY A 391 -19.42 5.38 3.32
N SER A 392 -20.59 6.01 3.27
CA SER A 392 -20.74 7.41 2.84
C SER A 392 -21.87 8.10 3.60
N ASN A 393 -21.67 9.35 3.98
CA ASN A 393 -22.63 10.18 4.70
C ASN A 393 -22.90 11.46 3.90
N PHE A 394 -24.12 11.64 3.40
CA PHE A 394 -24.47 12.90 2.75
C PHE A 394 -24.69 14.01 3.79
N TRP A 395 -24.43 15.25 3.39
CA TRP A 395 -24.77 16.44 4.15
C TRP A 395 -25.97 17.15 3.49
N ALA A 396 -27.09 17.41 4.18
CA ALA A 396 -27.47 16.95 5.53
C ALA A 396 -28.99 16.72 5.65
N TRP A 397 -29.43 15.87 6.59
CA TRP A 397 -30.85 15.51 6.76
C TRP A 397 -31.64 16.56 7.53
N SER A 398 -32.55 17.23 6.83
CA SER A 398 -33.44 18.27 7.40
C SER A 398 -34.87 17.75 7.60
N GLY A 399 -35.25 16.70 6.86
CA GLY A 399 -36.52 16.01 7.08
C GLY A 399 -37.74 16.92 6.93
N GLU A 400 -38.62 16.89 7.93
CA GLU A 400 -39.84 17.70 8.01
C GLU A 400 -39.56 19.18 8.35
N ALA A 401 -38.36 19.54 8.80
CA ALA A 401 -38.03 20.91 9.21
C ALA A 401 -38.03 21.89 8.02
N ARG A 402 -38.43 23.15 8.25
CA ARG A 402 -38.52 24.19 7.22
C ARG A 402 -38.03 25.54 7.73
N ASN A 403 -37.37 26.28 6.86
CA ASN A 403 -36.89 27.64 7.12
C ASN A 403 -38.04 28.62 6.90
N ASN A 404 -38.41 29.34 7.96
CA ASN A 404 -39.51 30.32 7.95
C ASN A 404 -39.03 31.76 7.77
N ARG A 405 -37.73 31.98 7.52
CA ARG A 405 -37.12 33.30 7.44
C ARG A 405 -36.80 33.71 6.00
N GLU A 406 -36.90 35.01 5.74
CA GLU A 406 -36.54 35.59 4.44
C GLU A 406 -35.03 35.66 4.25
N ASP A 407 -34.29 36.07 5.29
CA ASP A 407 -32.82 36.18 5.29
C ASP A 407 -32.09 34.82 5.23
N SER A 408 -32.82 33.73 5.50
CA SER A 408 -32.28 32.37 5.60
C SER A 408 -31.15 32.22 6.63
N VAL A 409 -31.07 33.14 7.60
CA VAL A 409 -30.11 33.08 8.70
C VAL A 409 -30.80 32.46 9.90
N TRP A 410 -30.22 31.38 10.44
CA TRP A 410 -30.76 30.73 11.63
C TRP A 410 -30.71 31.68 12.85
N GLN A 411 -31.77 31.68 13.65
CA GLN A 411 -31.83 32.35 14.96
C GLN A 411 -32.23 31.36 16.06
N THR A 412 -31.87 31.69 17.30
CA THR A 412 -32.24 30.88 18.47
C THR A 412 -33.76 30.69 18.52
N GLY A 413 -34.19 29.43 18.55
CA GLY A 413 -35.61 29.04 18.55
C GLY A 413 -36.16 28.62 17.19
N ASP A 414 -35.44 28.87 16.10
CA ASP A 414 -35.79 28.33 14.79
C ASP A 414 -35.60 26.81 14.75
N ALA A 415 -36.32 26.15 13.83
CA ALA A 415 -36.11 24.74 13.54
C ALA A 415 -34.70 24.52 12.98
N PHE A 416 -34.08 23.38 13.33
CA PHE A 416 -32.77 23.00 12.83
C PHE A 416 -32.90 22.30 11.47
N LEU A 417 -32.30 22.87 10.43
CA LEU A 417 -32.31 22.32 9.07
C LEU A 417 -31.05 21.53 8.72
N ALA A 418 -30.20 21.21 9.69
CA ALA A 418 -28.93 20.51 9.48
C ALA A 418 -27.86 21.30 8.71
N ASP A 419 -28.19 22.41 8.04
CA ASP A 419 -27.19 23.41 7.69
C ASP A 419 -26.77 24.16 8.99
N PRO A 420 -25.48 24.32 9.30
CA PRO A 420 -25.06 24.92 10.55
C PRO A 420 -25.52 26.38 10.69
N PRO A 421 -25.65 26.91 11.92
CA PRO A 421 -26.11 28.28 12.15
C PRO A 421 -25.37 29.40 11.40
N HIS A 422 -24.10 29.18 11.03
CA HIS A 422 -23.31 30.15 10.25
C HIS A 422 -23.64 30.15 8.74
N GLU A 423 -24.30 29.10 8.24
CA GLU A 423 -24.68 28.95 6.84
C GLU A 423 -26.15 29.33 6.57
N PRO A 424 -26.51 29.62 5.31
CA PRO A 424 -27.91 29.76 4.92
C PRO A 424 -28.72 28.48 5.19
N GLN A 425 -29.89 28.62 5.80
CA GLN A 425 -30.76 27.51 6.15
C GLN A 425 -31.52 27.00 4.92
N GLY A 426 -31.18 25.78 4.48
CA GLY A 426 -31.66 25.18 3.23
C GLY A 426 -30.57 24.99 2.16
N LEU A 427 -29.31 25.33 2.46
CA LEU A 427 -28.16 25.28 1.56
C LEU A 427 -27.97 23.87 0.97
N ASN A 428 -27.58 22.92 1.83
CA ASN A 428 -27.35 21.53 1.48
C ASN A 428 -28.41 20.59 2.07
N SER A 429 -29.37 21.14 2.81
CA SER A 429 -30.56 20.47 3.33
C SER A 429 -31.22 19.49 2.33
N VAL A 430 -31.42 18.25 2.78
CA VAL A 430 -32.27 17.24 2.14
C VAL A 430 -33.56 17.12 2.95
N PHE A 431 -34.67 17.52 2.32
CA PHE A 431 -35.99 17.49 2.93
C PHE A 431 -36.69 16.16 2.67
N ASP A 432 -37.66 15.81 3.52
CA ASP A 432 -38.55 14.66 3.33
C ASP A 432 -39.36 14.71 2.02
N THR A 433 -39.52 15.92 1.45
CA THR A 433 -40.17 16.16 0.16
C THR A 433 -39.27 16.02 -1.06
N ASP A 434 -37.95 15.85 -0.90
CA ASP A 434 -37.00 15.71 -2.01
C ASP A 434 -37.00 14.29 -2.58
N LYS A 435 -38.14 13.89 -3.18
CA LYS A 435 -38.40 12.50 -3.56
C LYS A 435 -37.37 11.94 -4.55
N SER A 436 -36.86 12.75 -5.48
CA SER A 436 -35.85 12.31 -6.45
C SER A 436 -34.47 12.13 -5.78
N THR A 437 -34.04 13.06 -4.94
CA THR A 437 -32.80 12.92 -4.15
C THR A 437 -32.86 11.70 -3.23
N LEU A 438 -33.99 11.49 -2.55
CA LEU A 438 -34.21 10.33 -1.68
C LEU A 438 -34.16 9.01 -2.46
N ALA A 439 -34.66 8.98 -3.70
CA ALA A 439 -34.59 7.80 -4.56
C ALA A 439 -33.13 7.46 -4.93
N VAL A 440 -32.30 8.47 -5.25
CA VAL A 440 -30.86 8.29 -5.53
C VAL A 440 -30.13 7.74 -4.29
N ILE A 441 -30.38 8.34 -3.12
CA ILE A 441 -29.81 7.89 -1.83
C ILE A 441 -30.22 6.45 -1.53
N LYS A 442 -31.50 6.12 -1.69
CA LYS A 442 -32.02 4.77 -1.45
C LYS A 442 -31.37 3.74 -2.37
N GLN A 443 -31.24 4.06 -3.66
CA GLN A 443 -30.58 3.17 -4.61
C GLN A 443 -29.11 2.89 -4.22
N HIS A 444 -28.39 3.92 -3.76
CA HIS A 444 -27.03 3.76 -3.26
C HIS A 444 -26.98 2.89 -1.99
N ALA A 445 -27.87 3.14 -1.03
CA ALA A 445 -27.96 2.36 0.20
C ALA A 445 -28.18 0.87 -0.07
N GLU A 446 -29.10 0.54 -1.00
CA GLU A 446 -29.37 -0.85 -1.42
C GLU A 446 -28.15 -1.49 -2.08
N LYS A 447 -27.45 -0.77 -2.97
CA LYS A 447 -26.21 -1.24 -3.62
C LYS A 447 -25.11 -1.55 -2.61
N MET A 448 -24.84 -0.63 -1.68
CA MET A 448 -23.80 -0.80 -0.66
C MET A 448 -24.12 -1.94 0.29
N ALA A 449 -25.36 -2.03 0.78
CA ALA A 449 -25.80 -3.15 1.63
C ALA A 449 -25.70 -4.51 0.91
N GLY A 450 -25.93 -4.54 -0.41
CA GLY A 450 -25.78 -5.73 -1.24
C GLY A 450 -24.35 -6.29 -1.31
N LEU A 451 -23.32 -5.45 -1.11
CA LEU A 451 -21.91 -5.89 -1.12
C LEU A 451 -21.59 -6.84 0.04
N ALA A 452 -22.22 -6.66 1.21
CA ALA A 452 -22.01 -7.50 2.39
C ALA A 452 -22.48 -8.96 2.20
N ASN A 453 -23.34 -9.20 1.21
CA ASN A 453 -23.89 -10.52 0.89
C ASN A 453 -23.18 -11.19 -0.31
N GLN A 454 -22.17 -10.55 -0.88
CA GLN A 454 -21.38 -11.18 -1.94
C GLN A 454 -20.47 -12.27 -1.35
N PRO A 455 -20.25 -13.38 -2.08
CA PRO A 455 -19.34 -14.40 -1.63
C PRO A 455 -17.93 -13.81 -1.47
N THR A 456 -17.29 -14.11 -0.33
CA THR A 456 -15.89 -13.73 -0.09
C THR A 456 -14.97 -14.41 -1.12
N ILE A 457 -13.74 -13.92 -1.28
CA ILE A 457 -12.75 -14.56 -2.16
C ILE A 457 -12.58 -16.04 -1.78
N ALA A 458 -12.46 -16.35 -0.48
CA ALA A 458 -12.36 -17.74 -0.02
C ALA A 458 -13.56 -18.59 -0.47
N GLN A 459 -14.79 -18.08 -0.35
CA GLN A 459 -16.00 -18.77 -0.81
C GLN A 459 -16.04 -18.93 -2.33
N LYS A 460 -15.61 -17.91 -3.09
CA LYS A 460 -15.48 -17.99 -4.56
C LYS A 460 -14.47 -19.07 -4.97
N VAL A 461 -13.31 -19.10 -4.31
CA VAL A 461 -12.23 -20.08 -4.53
C VAL A 461 -12.71 -21.49 -4.20
N ASP A 462 -13.31 -21.72 -3.04
CA ASP A 462 -13.87 -23.03 -2.66
C ASP A 462 -14.89 -23.54 -3.66
N ALA A 463 -15.82 -22.67 -4.06
CA ALA A 463 -16.86 -23.01 -5.03
C ALA A 463 -16.30 -23.28 -6.43
N LEU A 464 -15.13 -22.71 -6.78
CA LEU A 464 -14.44 -22.98 -8.04
C LEU A 464 -13.68 -24.30 -7.97
N ILE A 465 -12.87 -24.51 -6.92
CA ILE A 465 -12.12 -25.76 -6.69
C ILE A 465 -13.04 -26.98 -6.67
N SER A 466 -14.23 -26.86 -6.05
CA SER A 466 -15.19 -27.96 -5.99
C SER A 466 -15.74 -28.38 -7.37
N LYS A 467 -15.57 -27.55 -8.40
CA LYS A 467 -15.99 -27.80 -9.78
C LYS A 467 -14.84 -28.23 -10.68
N MET A 468 -13.59 -28.12 -10.23
CA MET A 468 -12.40 -28.42 -11.02
C MET A 468 -12.12 -29.93 -11.03
N SER A 469 -11.79 -30.44 -12.22
CA SER A 469 -11.16 -31.73 -12.43
C SER A 469 -9.70 -31.72 -11.96
N LEU A 470 -9.10 -32.90 -11.79
CA LEU A 470 -7.66 -33.00 -11.48
C LEU A 470 -6.78 -32.32 -12.54
N ALA A 471 -7.13 -32.48 -13.83
CA ALA A 471 -6.40 -31.84 -14.93
C ALA A 471 -6.45 -30.30 -14.83
N GLU A 472 -7.61 -29.71 -14.53
CA GLU A 472 -7.73 -28.26 -14.34
C GLU A 472 -6.93 -27.79 -13.10
N LYS A 473 -6.87 -28.60 -12.04
CA LYS A 473 -6.08 -28.28 -10.83
C LYS A 473 -4.58 -28.30 -11.11
N ILE A 474 -4.08 -29.37 -11.72
CA ILE A 474 -2.65 -29.49 -12.10
C ILE A 474 -2.27 -28.43 -13.15
N GLY A 475 -3.15 -28.14 -14.10
CA GLY A 475 -2.97 -27.04 -15.05
C GLY A 475 -2.75 -25.71 -14.33
N GLN A 476 -3.54 -25.39 -13.29
CA GLN A 476 -3.32 -24.18 -12.49
C GLN A 476 -1.96 -24.14 -11.78
N MET A 477 -1.39 -25.29 -11.41
CA MET A 477 -0.07 -25.41 -10.78
C MET A 477 1.09 -25.38 -11.78
N THR A 478 0.82 -25.25 -13.07
CA THR A 478 1.83 -25.31 -14.13
C THR A 478 2.07 -23.93 -14.73
N GLN A 479 3.33 -23.52 -14.76
CA GLN A 479 3.80 -22.34 -15.46
C GLN A 479 4.78 -22.75 -16.57
N ALA A 480 4.45 -22.42 -17.82
CA ALA A 480 5.27 -22.70 -19.00
C ALA A 480 5.90 -21.41 -19.56
N GLU A 481 6.93 -21.54 -20.39
CA GLU A 481 7.57 -20.39 -21.03
C GLU A 481 6.96 -20.12 -22.41
N ARG A 482 6.87 -18.85 -22.81
CA ARG A 482 6.16 -18.42 -24.03
C ARG A 482 6.71 -19.00 -25.35
N ASN A 483 7.98 -19.36 -25.46
CA ASN A 483 8.53 -20.02 -26.66
C ASN A 483 8.16 -21.50 -26.74
N HIS A 484 7.71 -22.10 -25.63
CA HIS A 484 7.42 -23.53 -25.51
C HIS A 484 5.95 -23.83 -25.24
N ALA A 485 5.09 -22.79 -25.26
CA ALA A 485 3.65 -22.93 -25.10
C ALA A 485 2.88 -21.99 -26.05
N THR A 486 1.81 -22.53 -26.65
CA THR A 486 0.90 -21.78 -27.51
C THR A 486 -0.41 -21.43 -26.77
N PRO A 487 -1.22 -20.48 -27.27
CA PRO A 487 -2.57 -20.28 -26.76
C PRO A 487 -3.41 -21.57 -26.78
N GLN A 488 -3.22 -22.44 -27.78
CA GLN A 488 -3.91 -23.72 -27.83
C GLN A 488 -3.49 -24.65 -26.68
N ASP A 489 -2.20 -24.69 -26.33
CA ASP A 489 -1.72 -25.43 -25.16
C ASP A 489 -2.33 -24.93 -23.85
N VAL A 490 -2.45 -23.59 -23.67
CA VAL A 490 -3.12 -23.01 -22.49
C VAL A 490 -4.55 -23.53 -22.35
N LYS A 491 -5.28 -23.66 -23.46
CA LYS A 491 -6.64 -24.19 -23.48
C LYS A 491 -6.69 -25.69 -23.18
N ASP A 492 -5.84 -26.48 -23.85
CA ASP A 492 -5.90 -27.95 -23.81
C ASP A 492 -5.39 -28.52 -22.48
N TYR A 493 -4.47 -27.82 -21.82
CA TYR A 493 -3.85 -28.23 -20.56
C TYR A 493 -4.26 -27.36 -19.36
N PHE A 494 -5.15 -26.40 -19.56
CA PHE A 494 -5.67 -25.52 -18.50
C PHE A 494 -4.57 -24.74 -17.75
N LEU A 495 -3.52 -24.35 -18.47
CA LEU A 495 -2.31 -23.75 -17.87
C LEU A 495 -2.64 -22.55 -17.00
N GLY A 496 -2.09 -22.54 -15.79
CA GLY A 496 -2.32 -21.52 -14.78
C GLY A 496 -1.54 -20.25 -15.05
N SER A 497 -0.37 -20.39 -15.66
CA SER A 497 0.53 -19.28 -15.91
C SER A 497 1.41 -19.50 -17.14
N ILE A 498 1.87 -18.41 -17.74
CA ILE A 498 2.96 -18.34 -18.71
C ILE A 498 3.98 -17.32 -18.20
N LEU A 499 5.26 -17.53 -18.49
CA LEU A 499 6.30 -16.53 -18.27
C LEU A 499 7.10 -16.22 -19.54
N ASN A 500 7.98 -15.23 -19.42
CA ASN A 500 9.16 -15.08 -20.26
C ASN A 500 10.45 -15.16 -19.43
N GLY A 501 11.46 -15.84 -19.96
CA GLY A 501 12.84 -15.73 -19.45
C GLY A 501 13.52 -14.43 -19.92
N GLY A 502 14.72 -14.16 -19.40
CA GLY A 502 15.55 -13.04 -19.84
C GLY A 502 15.85 -13.09 -21.33
N GLY A 503 15.47 -12.06 -22.09
CA GLY A 503 15.64 -12.02 -23.55
C GLY A 503 14.52 -12.68 -24.36
N SER A 504 13.56 -13.38 -23.72
CA SER A 504 12.40 -13.93 -24.41
C SER A 504 11.32 -12.86 -24.60
N VAL A 505 11.38 -12.15 -25.73
CA VAL A 505 10.48 -11.02 -26.01
C VAL A 505 9.64 -11.27 -27.29
N PRO A 506 8.37 -10.83 -27.33
CA PRO A 506 7.54 -10.93 -28.52
C PRO A 506 7.83 -9.82 -29.54
N GLY A 507 7.66 -10.13 -30.82
CA GLY A 507 7.64 -9.15 -31.91
C GLY A 507 8.86 -8.23 -31.93
N ASN A 508 8.63 -6.92 -31.89
CA ASN A 508 9.66 -5.89 -31.85
C ASN A 508 9.96 -5.38 -30.43
N ASN A 509 9.51 -6.13 -29.41
CA ASN A 509 9.61 -5.79 -27.99
C ASN A 509 8.90 -4.47 -27.62
N THR A 510 7.75 -4.18 -28.26
CA THR A 510 6.94 -3.00 -27.93
C THR A 510 5.82 -3.36 -26.93
N PRO A 511 5.34 -2.41 -26.09
CA PRO A 511 4.20 -2.68 -25.20
C PRO A 511 3.00 -3.31 -25.91
N GLN A 512 2.73 -2.91 -27.17
CA GLN A 512 1.68 -3.50 -27.97
C GLN A 512 1.92 -4.98 -28.32
N ASP A 513 3.13 -5.36 -28.75
CA ASP A 513 3.46 -6.76 -29.08
C ASP A 513 3.23 -7.68 -27.88
N TRP A 514 3.59 -7.21 -26.68
CA TRP A 514 3.38 -7.95 -25.44
C TRP A 514 1.91 -8.09 -25.10
N ARG A 515 1.13 -7.00 -25.14
CA ARG A 515 -0.32 -7.06 -24.87
C ARG A 515 -1.04 -7.99 -25.82
N GLU A 516 -0.74 -7.95 -27.11
CA GLU A 516 -1.37 -8.83 -28.11
C GLU A 516 -1.08 -10.31 -27.82
N MET A 517 0.17 -10.64 -27.48
CA MET A 517 0.56 -12.00 -27.10
C MET A 517 -0.15 -12.44 -25.81
N ILE A 518 -0.12 -11.62 -24.77
CA ILE A 518 -0.72 -11.95 -23.46
C ILE A 518 -2.24 -12.10 -23.59
N ASP A 519 -2.90 -11.22 -24.33
CA ASP A 519 -4.35 -11.29 -24.58
C ASP A 519 -4.73 -12.57 -25.35
N ALA A 520 -3.87 -13.06 -26.26
CA ALA A 520 -4.12 -14.30 -26.97
C ALA A 520 -4.11 -15.51 -26.01
N TYR A 521 -3.15 -15.58 -25.09
CA TYR A 521 -3.15 -16.58 -24.01
C TYR A 521 -4.37 -16.41 -23.08
N GLN A 522 -4.72 -15.16 -22.75
CA GLN A 522 -5.87 -14.87 -21.90
C GLN A 522 -7.17 -15.36 -22.52
N HIS A 523 -7.38 -15.06 -23.80
CA HIS A 523 -8.56 -15.47 -24.54
C HIS A 523 -8.69 -17.00 -24.57
N ALA A 524 -7.58 -17.71 -24.76
CA ALA A 524 -7.56 -19.16 -24.72
C ALA A 524 -7.95 -19.71 -23.34
N ALA A 525 -7.38 -19.16 -22.26
CA ALA A 525 -7.71 -19.55 -20.88
C ALA A 525 -9.20 -19.34 -20.56
N LEU A 526 -9.76 -18.19 -20.96
CA LEU A 526 -11.17 -17.87 -20.77
C LEU A 526 -12.13 -18.73 -21.61
N SER A 527 -11.64 -19.34 -22.70
CA SER A 527 -12.42 -20.25 -23.55
C SER A 527 -12.55 -21.67 -22.99
N THR A 528 -11.85 -21.98 -21.90
CA THR A 528 -11.95 -23.27 -21.21
C THR A 528 -13.30 -23.41 -20.50
N ARG A 529 -13.67 -24.64 -20.10
CA ARG A 529 -14.96 -24.96 -19.47
C ARG A 529 -15.30 -24.09 -18.26
N LEU A 530 -14.31 -23.74 -17.44
CA LEU A 530 -14.48 -22.91 -16.24
C LEU A 530 -14.04 -21.45 -16.45
N GLY A 531 -13.44 -21.12 -17.60
CA GLY A 531 -12.99 -19.76 -17.93
C GLY A 531 -12.06 -19.15 -16.88
N ILE A 532 -11.15 -19.95 -16.30
CA ILE A 532 -10.22 -19.47 -15.27
C ILE A 532 -9.14 -18.62 -15.95
N PRO A 533 -8.95 -17.34 -15.57
CA PRO A 533 -7.91 -16.50 -16.15
C PRO A 533 -6.51 -17.04 -15.81
N PHE A 534 -5.56 -16.92 -16.73
CA PHE A 534 -4.16 -17.22 -16.44
C PHE A 534 -3.47 -15.98 -15.82
N ILE A 535 -2.26 -16.16 -15.28
CA ILE A 535 -1.41 -15.05 -14.78
C ILE A 535 -0.09 -15.06 -15.56
N TYR A 536 0.39 -13.90 -16.01
CA TYR A 536 1.64 -13.79 -16.78
C TYR A 536 2.77 -13.24 -15.92
N GLY A 537 3.90 -13.97 -15.84
CA GLY A 537 5.07 -13.62 -15.01
C GLY A 537 6.27 -13.11 -15.81
N THR A 538 7.03 -12.17 -15.24
CA THR A 538 8.29 -11.67 -15.81
C THR A 538 9.28 -11.24 -14.72
N ASP A 539 10.58 -11.27 -15.02
CA ASP A 539 11.59 -10.57 -14.23
C ASP A 539 11.57 -9.06 -14.54
N ALA A 540 11.07 -8.28 -13.59
CA ALA A 540 11.20 -6.82 -13.56
C ALA A 540 11.94 -6.40 -12.27
N VAL A 541 13.24 -6.73 -12.23
CA VAL A 541 14.08 -6.73 -11.02
C VAL A 541 14.79 -5.40 -10.73
N HIS A 542 14.83 -4.49 -11.71
CA HIS A 542 15.38 -3.13 -11.56
C HIS A 542 14.63 -2.15 -12.45
N GLY A 543 13.29 -2.24 -12.42
CA GLY A 543 12.41 -1.79 -13.51
C GLY A 543 12.07 -2.94 -14.45
N HIS A 544 11.31 -2.67 -15.51
CA HIS A 544 10.92 -3.72 -16.47
C HIS A 544 12.06 -3.99 -17.46
N GLY A 545 13.09 -4.71 -16.98
CA GLY A 545 14.33 -5.01 -17.70
C GLY A 545 14.17 -5.67 -19.07
N ASN A 546 13.17 -6.54 -19.25
CA ASN A 546 12.89 -7.18 -20.55
C ASN A 546 12.22 -6.26 -21.57
N GLY A 547 11.51 -5.22 -21.11
CA GLY A 547 10.78 -4.30 -21.97
C GLY A 547 11.71 -3.29 -22.65
N LYS A 548 11.46 -3.00 -23.93
CA LYS A 548 12.22 -1.96 -24.64
C LYS A 548 11.77 -0.55 -24.20
N ASN A 549 12.73 0.36 -24.09
CA ASN A 549 12.57 1.78 -23.73
C ASN A 549 11.96 2.04 -22.35
N THR A 550 11.95 1.03 -21.49
CA THR A 550 11.55 1.14 -20.08
C THR A 550 12.61 1.89 -19.28
N THR A 551 12.20 2.38 -18.11
CA THR A 551 13.11 2.95 -17.12
C THR A 551 13.86 1.82 -16.41
N LEU A 552 15.20 1.84 -16.45
CA LEU A 552 16.02 0.92 -15.66
C LEU A 552 16.66 1.67 -14.49
N PHE A 553 16.30 1.24 -13.29
CA PHE A 553 16.87 1.72 -12.03
C PHE A 553 18.26 1.11 -11.79
N PRO A 554 19.04 1.67 -10.85
CA PRO A 554 20.21 0.98 -10.33
C PRO A 554 19.88 -0.44 -9.87
N HIS A 555 20.79 -1.38 -10.07
CA HIS A 555 20.65 -2.71 -9.45
C HIS A 555 20.72 -2.61 -7.91
N ASN A 556 20.21 -3.65 -7.25
CA ASN A 556 19.92 -3.64 -5.82
C ASN A 556 21.11 -3.27 -4.93
N VAL A 557 22.35 -3.65 -5.25
CA VAL A 557 23.53 -3.24 -4.47
C VAL A 557 23.68 -1.72 -4.39
N GLY A 558 23.38 -1.01 -5.49
CA GLY A 558 23.40 0.44 -5.57
C GLY A 558 22.19 1.08 -4.88
N LEU A 559 20.99 0.49 -5.03
CA LEU A 559 19.81 0.92 -4.27
C LEU A 559 20.02 0.73 -2.76
N GLY A 560 20.77 -0.30 -2.38
CA GLY A 560 21.24 -0.48 -1.02
C GLY A 560 22.06 0.71 -0.58
N ALA A 561 23.08 1.07 -1.36
CA ALA A 561 24.00 2.15 -1.03
C ALA A 561 23.32 3.53 -0.84
N MET A 562 22.17 3.74 -1.48
CA MET A 562 21.34 4.93 -1.36
C MET A 562 20.77 5.15 0.07
N ARG A 563 20.45 4.09 0.81
CA ARG A 563 19.84 4.16 2.17
C ARG A 563 18.56 5.02 2.26
N ASN A 564 17.69 4.94 1.25
CA ASN A 564 16.44 5.71 1.15
C ASN A 564 15.22 4.79 0.98
N PRO A 565 14.62 4.31 2.09
CA PRO A 565 13.45 3.45 2.04
C PRO A 565 12.26 4.05 1.28
N GLN A 566 12.05 5.36 1.37
CA GLN A 566 10.92 6.04 0.75
C GLN A 566 11.00 5.98 -0.78
N LEU A 567 12.21 6.10 -1.35
CA LEU A 567 12.39 5.99 -2.80
C LEU A 567 12.05 4.58 -3.32
N MET A 568 12.25 3.54 -2.50
CA MET A 568 11.90 2.16 -2.89
C MET A 568 10.41 1.95 -3.11
N GLU A 569 9.54 2.66 -2.39
CA GLU A 569 8.09 2.62 -2.66
C GLU A 569 7.79 3.19 -4.05
N GLN A 570 8.44 4.29 -4.42
CA GLN A 570 8.27 4.91 -5.74
C GLN A 570 8.81 4.02 -6.87
N ILE A 571 9.99 3.42 -6.67
CA ILE A 571 10.57 2.45 -7.60
C ILE A 571 9.62 1.26 -7.80
N GLY A 572 9.04 0.74 -6.72
CA GLY A 572 8.05 -0.34 -6.79
C GLY A 572 6.81 0.05 -7.58
N ARG A 573 6.28 1.27 -7.38
CA ARG A 573 5.13 1.82 -8.12
C ARG A 573 5.42 2.00 -9.61
N ILE A 574 6.57 2.59 -9.94
CA ILE A 574 6.98 2.83 -11.34
C ILE A 574 7.22 1.50 -12.05
N THR A 575 7.92 0.56 -11.40
CA THR A 575 8.14 -0.78 -11.95
C THR A 575 6.81 -1.45 -12.27
N ALA A 576 5.84 -1.43 -11.34
CA ALA A 576 4.51 -1.98 -11.60
C ALA A 576 3.76 -1.25 -12.73
N ALA A 577 3.81 0.09 -12.77
CA ALA A 577 3.17 0.87 -13.81
C ALA A 577 3.72 0.54 -15.21
N GLU A 578 5.05 0.52 -15.36
CA GLU A 578 5.66 0.19 -16.65
C GLU A 578 5.47 -1.28 -17.02
N THR A 579 5.59 -2.22 -16.09
CA THR A 579 5.38 -3.65 -16.38
C THR A 579 3.92 -3.96 -16.74
N THR A 580 2.94 -3.33 -16.07
CA THR A 580 1.52 -3.49 -16.43
C THR A 580 1.15 -2.83 -17.76
N ALA A 581 1.88 -1.80 -18.21
CA ALA A 581 1.70 -1.22 -19.55
C ALA A 581 2.00 -2.23 -20.67
N PHE A 582 2.87 -3.21 -20.42
CA PHE A 582 3.13 -4.36 -21.30
C PHE A 582 2.08 -5.47 -21.16
N GLY A 583 1.10 -5.32 -20.27
CA GLY A 583 0.04 -6.30 -20.00
C GLY A 583 0.43 -7.43 -19.04
N VAL A 584 1.61 -7.33 -18.40
CA VAL A 584 2.09 -8.32 -17.44
C VAL A 584 1.42 -8.11 -16.07
N HIS A 585 1.16 -9.20 -15.35
CA HIS A 585 0.39 -9.20 -14.11
C HIS A 585 1.22 -9.57 -12.88
N TRP A 586 2.43 -10.13 -13.08
CA TRP A 586 3.22 -10.72 -12.02
C TRP A 586 4.72 -10.47 -12.23
N ASN A 587 5.35 -9.82 -11.25
CA ASN A 587 6.77 -9.52 -11.20
C ASN A 587 7.49 -10.52 -10.29
N PHE A 588 8.59 -11.09 -10.78
CA PHE A 588 9.54 -11.87 -9.99
C PHE A 588 10.53 -10.97 -9.23
N GLY A 589 10.00 -10.08 -8.38
CA GLY A 589 10.78 -9.20 -7.51
C GLY A 589 9.95 -8.69 -6.32
N PRO A 590 10.58 -8.26 -5.22
CA PRO A 590 12.03 -8.00 -5.09
C PRO A 590 12.87 -9.23 -4.73
N ALA A 591 14.16 -9.18 -5.10
CA ALA A 591 15.17 -10.09 -4.55
C ALA A 591 15.58 -9.61 -3.15
N LEU A 592 15.48 -10.48 -2.15
CA LEU A 592 15.70 -10.22 -0.73
C LEU A 592 16.92 -10.98 -0.19
N CYS A 593 17.82 -11.37 -1.09
CA CYS A 593 19.08 -11.99 -0.71
C CYS A 593 19.95 -11.03 0.11
N VAL A 594 20.75 -11.62 0.99
CA VAL A 594 21.79 -10.92 1.76
C VAL A 594 23.12 -11.54 1.33
N SER A 595 23.89 -10.81 0.52
CA SER A 595 25.15 -11.32 -0.06
C SER A 595 26.19 -11.47 1.04
N ARG A 596 26.76 -12.68 1.19
CA ARG A 596 27.83 -12.95 2.17
C ARG A 596 29.18 -13.22 1.52
N ASP A 597 29.23 -13.31 0.19
CA ASP A 597 30.41 -13.61 -0.59
C ASP A 597 30.34 -12.97 -1.98
N GLU A 598 31.11 -11.91 -2.20
CA GLU A 598 31.12 -11.15 -3.45
C GLU A 598 31.63 -11.93 -4.67
N ARG A 599 32.14 -13.16 -4.50
CA ARG A 599 32.43 -14.05 -5.64
C ARG A 599 31.16 -14.55 -6.32
N TRP A 600 30.01 -14.44 -5.68
CA TRP A 600 28.73 -14.86 -6.26
C TRP A 600 28.29 -13.93 -7.40
N GLY A 601 27.88 -14.53 -8.51
CA GLY A 601 27.46 -13.80 -9.71
C GLY A 601 26.12 -13.07 -9.60
N ARG A 602 25.39 -13.19 -8.49
CA ARG A 602 24.15 -12.45 -8.21
C ARG A 602 24.27 -11.46 -7.06
N ALA A 603 25.49 -11.18 -6.57
CA ALA A 603 25.69 -10.25 -5.47
C ALA A 603 25.04 -8.87 -5.72
N TYR A 604 25.03 -8.41 -6.98
CA TYR A 604 24.38 -7.15 -7.38
C TYR A 604 22.85 -7.14 -7.21
N GLU A 605 22.21 -8.31 -7.17
CA GLU A 605 20.77 -8.47 -6.93
C GLU A 605 20.42 -8.37 -5.44
N CYS A 606 21.41 -8.35 -4.54
CA CYS A 606 21.20 -8.13 -3.11
C CYS A 606 21.34 -6.66 -2.75
N TYR A 607 20.54 -6.18 -1.79
CA TYR A 607 20.66 -4.81 -1.31
C TYR A 607 21.92 -4.56 -0.47
N GLY A 608 22.59 -5.61 -0.01
CA GLY A 608 23.83 -5.50 0.74
C GLY A 608 24.17 -6.79 1.49
N GLU A 609 25.16 -6.70 2.38
CA GLU A 609 25.63 -7.83 3.18
C GLU A 609 24.93 -7.96 4.55
N GLN A 610 24.10 -6.99 4.92
CA GLN A 610 23.38 -6.98 6.18
C GLN A 610 21.86 -6.88 5.97
N PRO A 611 21.04 -7.53 6.82
CA PRO A 611 19.60 -7.66 6.62
C PRO A 611 18.84 -6.34 6.79
N GLU A 612 19.34 -5.36 7.56
CA GLU A 612 18.57 -4.15 7.89
C GLU A 612 18.16 -3.33 6.67
N ILE A 613 18.96 -3.38 5.59
CA ILE A 613 18.66 -2.67 4.35
C ILE A 613 17.44 -3.32 3.70
N GLY A 614 17.49 -4.65 3.53
CA GLY A 614 16.39 -5.43 2.97
C GLY A 614 15.11 -5.29 3.79
N GLU A 615 15.21 -5.33 5.12
CA GLU A 615 14.08 -5.10 6.03
C GLU A 615 13.44 -3.71 5.82
N SER A 616 14.27 -2.68 5.67
CA SER A 616 13.74 -1.31 5.46
C SER A 616 13.08 -1.12 4.10
N TYR A 617 13.41 -1.94 3.10
CA TYR A 617 12.97 -1.78 1.70
C TYR A 617 11.83 -2.70 1.30
N ALA A 618 11.85 -3.95 1.76
CA ALA A 618 11.00 -5.02 1.25
C ALA A 618 9.50 -4.68 1.33
N GLY A 619 9.04 -4.21 2.49
CA GLY A 619 7.65 -3.81 2.68
C GLY A 619 7.23 -2.64 1.78
N LEU A 620 8.07 -1.61 1.68
CA LEU A 620 7.77 -0.42 0.89
C LEU A 620 7.73 -0.71 -0.62
N TYR A 621 8.67 -1.52 -1.12
CA TYR A 621 8.65 -1.97 -2.52
C TYR A 621 7.42 -2.81 -2.82
N VAL A 622 7.08 -3.81 -1.98
CA VAL A 622 5.88 -4.66 -2.15
C VAL A 622 4.62 -3.81 -2.12
N HIS A 623 4.51 -2.89 -1.17
CA HIS A 623 3.40 -1.95 -1.09
C HIS A 623 3.27 -1.12 -2.37
N GLY A 624 4.37 -0.52 -2.82
CA GLY A 624 4.40 0.27 -4.06
C GLY A 624 4.01 -0.54 -5.30
N SER A 625 4.55 -1.74 -5.46
CA SER A 625 4.26 -2.59 -6.61
C SER A 625 2.82 -3.12 -6.64
N GLN A 626 2.23 -3.43 -5.49
CA GLN A 626 0.87 -4.02 -5.44
C GLN A 626 -0.25 -2.97 -5.28
N ALA A 627 0.07 -1.68 -5.15
CA ALA A 627 -0.88 -0.61 -4.79
C ALA A 627 -2.11 -0.49 -5.71
N THR A 628 -1.96 -0.77 -7.01
CA THR A 628 -3.07 -0.70 -7.99
C THR A 628 -3.92 -1.96 -8.04
N GLY A 629 -3.46 -3.05 -7.42
CA GLY A 629 -4.03 -4.38 -7.55
C GLY A 629 -3.90 -4.99 -8.95
N GLN A 630 -3.01 -4.46 -9.80
CA GLN A 630 -2.79 -4.96 -11.17
C GLN A 630 -1.47 -5.73 -11.33
N MET A 631 -0.61 -5.69 -10.32
CA MET A 631 0.69 -6.36 -10.31
C MET A 631 0.82 -7.17 -9.02
N LEU A 632 1.28 -8.41 -9.15
CA LEU A 632 1.66 -9.29 -8.05
C LEU A 632 3.18 -9.23 -7.86
N ALA A 633 3.66 -9.06 -6.63
CA ALA A 633 5.08 -9.10 -6.31
C ALA A 633 5.52 -10.52 -5.86
N THR A 634 6.81 -10.81 -5.99
CA THR A 634 7.43 -12.09 -5.56
C THR A 634 8.67 -11.82 -4.73
N ALA A 635 8.63 -12.17 -3.44
CA ALA A 635 9.84 -12.17 -2.63
C ALA A 635 10.73 -13.36 -3.01
N LYS A 636 11.99 -13.13 -3.40
CA LYS A 636 12.89 -14.18 -3.89
C LYS A 636 14.35 -14.06 -3.39
N HIS A 637 15.11 -15.13 -3.27
CA HIS A 637 14.71 -16.54 -3.40
C HIS A 637 14.75 -17.22 -2.02
N TRP A 638 13.61 -17.76 -1.61
CA TRP A 638 13.43 -18.38 -0.30
C TRP A 638 14.17 -19.72 -0.21
N VAL A 639 15.13 -19.90 0.68
CA VAL A 639 15.83 -18.87 1.46
C VAL A 639 17.30 -19.22 1.61
N GLY A 640 18.14 -18.19 1.74
CA GLY A 640 19.58 -18.35 1.96
C GLY A 640 20.43 -18.33 0.70
N ASP A 641 19.88 -17.94 -0.45
CA ASP A 641 20.60 -17.82 -1.72
C ASP A 641 21.89 -16.98 -1.62
N GLY A 642 21.85 -15.85 -0.91
CA GLY A 642 23.04 -15.00 -0.71
C GLY A 642 24.12 -15.54 0.25
N GLY A 643 23.89 -16.70 0.89
CA GLY A 643 24.78 -17.30 1.87
C GLY A 643 25.54 -18.54 1.39
N THR A 644 25.53 -18.84 0.09
CA THR A 644 26.10 -20.10 -0.41
C THR A 644 27.62 -20.16 -0.21
N THR A 645 28.11 -21.34 0.12
CA THR A 645 29.54 -21.55 0.38
C THR A 645 30.32 -21.66 -0.93
N TYR A 646 31.39 -20.89 -1.10
CA TYR A 646 32.25 -21.00 -2.29
C TYR A 646 32.76 -22.44 -2.52
N GLY A 647 32.67 -22.92 -3.77
CA GLY A 647 33.03 -24.28 -4.16
C GLY A 647 31.93 -25.33 -3.95
N THR A 648 30.72 -24.90 -3.60
CA THR A 648 29.55 -25.79 -3.46
C THR A 648 28.49 -25.58 -4.53
N GLY A 649 28.74 -24.72 -5.51
CA GLY A 649 27.83 -24.46 -6.63
C GLY A 649 27.48 -25.72 -7.41
N ASP A 650 26.36 -25.65 -8.14
CA ASP A 650 25.84 -26.75 -8.95
C ASP A 650 26.22 -26.57 -10.44
N HIS A 651 26.09 -27.63 -11.23
CA HIS A 651 26.46 -27.65 -12.65
C HIS A 651 27.91 -27.19 -12.92
N GLU A 652 28.09 -26.14 -13.73
CA GLU A 652 29.39 -25.53 -14.07
C GLU A 652 29.70 -24.31 -13.18
N TYR A 653 28.85 -24.01 -12.20
CA TYR A 653 28.98 -22.86 -11.30
C TYR A 653 29.79 -23.20 -10.06
N ILE A 654 30.44 -22.19 -9.47
CA ILE A 654 31.37 -22.42 -8.36
C ILE A 654 30.69 -22.14 -7.02
N ILE A 655 29.78 -21.17 -6.97
CA ILE A 655 29.10 -20.73 -5.73
C ILE A 655 27.59 -20.58 -5.94
N ASP A 656 27.14 -20.16 -7.13
CA ASP A 656 25.71 -20.05 -7.42
C ASP A 656 24.99 -21.41 -7.29
N ARG A 657 23.75 -21.38 -6.79
CA ARG A 657 22.93 -22.58 -6.49
C ARG A 657 23.52 -23.55 -5.46
N GLY A 658 24.58 -23.14 -4.76
CA GLY A 658 25.31 -23.97 -3.81
C GLY A 658 24.63 -24.17 -2.45
N ASP A 659 25.43 -24.46 -1.43
CA ASP A 659 24.97 -24.82 -0.09
C ASP A 659 25.27 -23.73 0.94
N THR A 660 24.22 -23.20 1.56
CA THR A 660 24.26 -22.22 2.65
C THR A 660 24.33 -22.94 3.99
N ARG A 661 25.48 -22.82 4.65
CA ARG A 661 25.86 -23.61 5.84
C ARG A 661 25.85 -22.77 7.09
N VAL A 662 24.70 -22.66 7.73
CA VAL A 662 24.46 -21.73 8.83
C VAL A 662 23.63 -22.37 9.95
N SER A 663 23.70 -21.80 11.14
CA SER A 663 22.75 -22.15 12.21
C SER A 663 21.33 -21.64 11.88
N MET A 664 20.30 -22.19 12.52
CA MET A 664 18.93 -21.67 12.36
C MET A 664 18.78 -20.23 12.86
N ASP A 665 19.52 -19.84 13.90
CA ASP A 665 19.50 -18.46 14.41
C ASP A 665 20.10 -17.50 13.39
N GLU A 666 21.22 -17.88 12.77
CA GLU A 666 21.84 -17.09 11.69
C GLU A 666 20.96 -17.04 10.44
N LEU A 667 20.37 -18.15 10.03
CA LEU A 667 19.40 -18.18 8.93
C LEU A 667 18.23 -17.22 9.18
N ARG A 668 17.69 -17.21 10.41
CA ARG A 668 16.60 -16.32 10.79
C ARG A 668 17.01 -14.86 10.79
N ASN A 669 18.11 -14.56 11.45
CA ASN A 669 18.55 -13.18 11.69
C ASN A 669 19.12 -12.52 10.44
N ILE A 670 19.64 -13.29 9.48
CA ILE A 670 20.27 -12.75 8.27
C ILE A 670 19.41 -13.00 7.04
N HIS A 671 19.06 -14.25 6.75
CA HIS A 671 18.49 -14.60 5.45
C HIS A 671 16.95 -14.57 5.41
N ILE A 672 16.28 -14.81 6.54
CA ILE A 672 14.80 -14.73 6.63
C ILE A 672 14.35 -13.32 7.02
N ALA A 673 15.10 -12.58 7.82
CA ALA A 673 14.70 -11.27 8.33
C ALA A 673 14.18 -10.30 7.24
N PRO A 674 14.81 -10.17 6.06
CA PRO A 674 14.31 -9.29 5.00
C PRO A 674 12.91 -9.65 4.45
N TYR A 675 12.45 -10.89 4.62
CA TYR A 675 11.13 -11.33 4.14
C TYR A 675 9.97 -10.87 5.04
N LEU A 676 10.22 -10.61 6.33
CA LEU A 676 9.15 -10.32 7.29
C LEU A 676 8.35 -9.07 6.89
N PRO A 677 8.97 -7.94 6.50
CA PRO A 677 8.22 -6.76 6.07
C PRO A 677 7.45 -6.99 4.75
N ALA A 678 7.92 -7.88 3.88
CA ALA A 678 7.18 -8.27 2.67
C ALA A 678 5.90 -9.07 3.02
N PHE A 679 5.96 -9.92 4.05
CA PHE A 679 4.79 -10.67 4.55
C PHE A 679 3.78 -9.77 5.25
N GLU A 680 4.24 -8.78 6.03
CA GLU A 680 3.38 -7.76 6.63
C GLU A 680 2.61 -6.95 5.58
N GLN A 681 3.19 -6.79 4.39
CA GLN A 681 2.57 -6.13 3.23
C GLN A 681 1.86 -7.11 2.29
N HIS A 682 1.64 -8.36 2.72
CA HIS A 682 0.94 -9.40 1.97
C HIS A 682 1.49 -9.61 0.55
N VAL A 683 2.82 -9.78 0.42
CA VAL A 683 3.44 -10.15 -0.85
C VAL A 683 2.73 -11.37 -1.48
N GLY A 684 2.38 -11.26 -2.76
CA GLY A 684 1.50 -12.22 -3.41
C GLY A 684 2.12 -13.59 -3.69
N SER A 685 3.44 -13.63 -3.87
CA SER A 685 4.19 -14.85 -4.18
C SER A 685 5.54 -14.90 -3.45
N VAL A 686 6.05 -16.11 -3.25
CA VAL A 686 7.42 -16.40 -2.84
C VAL A 686 8.04 -17.37 -3.83
N MET A 687 9.26 -17.10 -4.30
CA MET A 687 9.99 -18.02 -5.16
C MET A 687 11.01 -18.79 -4.35
N PHE A 688 11.04 -20.12 -4.46
CA PHE A 688 12.08 -20.94 -3.84
C PHE A 688 13.45 -20.73 -4.50
N SER A 689 14.50 -20.73 -3.69
CA SER A 689 15.89 -20.71 -4.16
C SER A 689 16.31 -22.05 -4.73
N TYR A 690 17.19 -22.05 -5.74
CA TYR A 690 17.93 -23.27 -6.11
C TYR A 690 18.84 -23.80 -5.00
N SER A 691 19.30 -22.92 -4.11
CA SER A 691 20.31 -23.25 -3.10
C SER A 691 19.83 -24.35 -2.14
N SER A 692 20.80 -24.97 -1.48
CA SER A 692 20.55 -25.80 -0.31
C SER A 692 20.76 -24.99 0.96
N VAL A 693 20.02 -25.34 2.02
CA VAL A 693 20.35 -24.92 3.38
C VAL A 693 20.77 -26.16 4.16
N ASN A 694 22.01 -26.15 4.67
CA ASN A 694 22.62 -27.27 5.39
C ASN A 694 22.47 -28.62 4.66
N GLY A 695 22.71 -28.60 3.34
CA GLY A 695 22.70 -29.78 2.48
C GLY A 695 21.31 -30.28 2.08
N VAL A 696 20.23 -29.52 2.27
CA VAL A 696 18.88 -29.84 1.78
C VAL A 696 18.45 -28.78 0.78
N LYS A 697 18.17 -29.17 -0.47
CA LYS A 697 17.68 -28.25 -1.52
C LYS A 697 16.37 -27.62 -1.07
N MET A 698 16.22 -26.31 -1.27
CA MET A 698 15.03 -25.58 -0.82
C MET A 698 13.74 -26.12 -1.42
N HIS A 699 13.77 -26.60 -2.67
CA HIS A 699 12.61 -27.22 -3.31
C HIS A 699 12.13 -28.51 -2.66
N GLU A 700 12.93 -29.20 -1.83
CA GLU A 700 12.47 -30.37 -1.04
C GLU A 700 12.44 -30.14 0.48
N ASN A 701 12.67 -28.89 0.94
CA ASN A 701 12.83 -28.58 2.35
C ASN A 701 11.48 -28.37 3.08
N THR A 702 10.85 -29.46 3.52
CA THR A 702 9.54 -29.41 4.21
C THR A 702 9.54 -28.55 5.48
N HIS A 703 10.61 -28.55 6.26
CA HIS A 703 10.69 -27.80 7.51
C HIS A 703 10.67 -26.28 7.26
N LEU A 704 11.53 -25.78 6.38
CA LEU A 704 11.58 -24.35 6.07
C LEU A 704 10.31 -23.88 5.34
N ASN A 705 9.74 -24.72 4.47
CA ASN A 705 8.65 -24.31 3.60
C ASN A 705 7.26 -24.47 4.23
N ASN A 706 6.98 -25.62 4.84
CA ASN A 706 5.65 -25.88 5.40
C ASN A 706 5.54 -25.41 6.86
N GLU A 707 6.54 -25.70 7.68
CA GLU A 707 6.47 -25.39 9.12
C GLU A 707 6.81 -23.92 9.38
N ILE A 708 7.85 -23.38 8.74
CA ILE A 708 8.28 -21.99 8.97
C ILE A 708 7.55 -21.02 8.04
N LEU A 709 7.74 -21.09 6.72
CA LEU A 709 7.15 -20.11 5.78
C LEU A 709 5.61 -20.09 5.84
N LYS A 710 4.96 -21.24 5.60
CA LYS A 710 3.50 -21.32 5.56
C LYS A 710 2.86 -21.41 6.95
N GLY A 711 3.55 -22.00 7.92
CA GLY A 711 3.06 -22.23 9.27
C GLY A 711 3.32 -21.05 10.20
N GLU A 712 4.56 -20.94 10.69
CA GLU A 712 4.97 -19.95 11.69
C GLU A 712 4.84 -18.50 11.20
N LEU A 713 5.33 -18.22 9.98
CA LEU A 713 5.33 -16.87 9.40
C LEU A 713 4.01 -16.50 8.74
N GLY A 714 3.09 -17.46 8.60
CA GLY A 714 1.72 -17.22 8.13
C GLY A 714 1.61 -16.75 6.67
N PHE A 715 2.57 -17.09 5.81
CA PHE A 715 2.52 -16.70 4.39
C PHE A 715 1.23 -17.17 3.70
N ASP A 716 0.42 -16.22 3.24
CA ASP A 716 -0.92 -16.43 2.66
C ASP A 716 -0.95 -16.34 1.11
N GLY A 717 0.20 -16.13 0.47
CA GLY A 717 0.40 -16.20 -0.97
C GLY A 717 0.58 -17.62 -1.50
N PHE A 718 1.02 -17.73 -2.75
CA PHE A 718 1.45 -19.01 -3.35
C PHE A 718 2.96 -19.03 -3.54
N VAL A 719 3.52 -20.24 -3.54
CA VAL A 719 4.95 -20.47 -3.79
C VAL A 719 5.15 -20.91 -5.23
N VAL A 720 6.09 -20.27 -5.93
CA VAL A 720 6.59 -20.71 -7.24
C VAL A 720 8.00 -21.31 -7.12
N SER A 721 8.35 -22.26 -7.98
CA SER A 721 9.74 -22.71 -8.11
C SER A 721 10.54 -21.68 -8.90
N ASP A 722 11.86 -21.66 -8.72
CA ASP A 722 12.75 -21.11 -9.74
C ASP A 722 12.72 -21.96 -11.04
N TRP A 723 13.34 -21.46 -12.10
CA TRP A 723 13.33 -22.01 -13.45
C TRP A 723 13.81 -23.47 -13.51
N GLN A 724 12.92 -24.42 -13.80
CA GLN A 724 13.25 -25.86 -13.89
C GLN A 724 13.92 -26.45 -12.63
N ALA A 725 13.84 -25.77 -11.49
CA ALA A 725 14.61 -26.11 -10.29
C ALA A 725 14.23 -27.44 -9.62
N ILE A 726 13.07 -28.02 -9.99
CA ILE A 726 12.67 -29.36 -9.54
C ILE A 726 13.70 -30.41 -9.99
N GLU A 727 14.38 -30.20 -11.11
CA GLU A 727 15.37 -31.15 -11.61
C GLU A 727 16.56 -31.33 -10.68
N GLU A 728 16.89 -30.32 -9.86
CA GLU A 728 17.99 -30.33 -8.90
C GLU A 728 17.63 -31.01 -7.56
N VAL A 729 16.37 -31.39 -7.39
CA VAL A 729 15.90 -32.13 -6.20
C VAL A 729 16.42 -33.56 -6.21
N ARG A 730 16.70 -34.11 -5.03
CA ARG A 730 17.15 -35.50 -4.88
C ARG A 730 16.04 -36.48 -5.30
N GLY A 731 16.27 -37.22 -6.37
CA GLY A 731 15.41 -38.33 -6.81
C GLY A 731 16.01 -39.09 -7.98
N GLU A 732 15.74 -40.39 -8.04
CA GLU A 732 16.19 -41.28 -9.13
C GLU A 732 15.37 -41.04 -10.41
N THR A 733 14.11 -40.62 -10.26
CA THR A 733 13.20 -40.32 -11.38
C THR A 733 12.66 -38.90 -11.30
N ASN A 734 12.21 -38.35 -12.44
CA ASN A 734 11.57 -37.04 -12.50
C ASN A 734 10.33 -36.96 -11.59
N ARG A 735 9.49 -38.01 -11.64
CA ARG A 735 8.33 -38.15 -10.77
C ARG A 735 8.68 -38.06 -9.27
N GLU A 736 9.74 -38.73 -8.82
CA GLU A 736 10.18 -38.64 -7.41
C GLU A 736 10.54 -37.20 -7.01
N ARG A 737 11.21 -36.46 -7.89
CA ARG A 737 11.58 -35.06 -7.66
C ARG A 737 10.34 -34.15 -7.59
N ILE A 738 9.39 -34.36 -8.49
CA ILE A 738 8.10 -33.67 -8.49
C ILE A 738 7.34 -33.95 -7.18
N VAL A 739 7.21 -35.22 -6.79
CA VAL A 739 6.50 -35.62 -5.56
C VAL A 739 7.10 -34.94 -4.33
N ARG A 740 8.44 -34.95 -4.20
CA ARG A 740 9.14 -34.28 -3.12
C ARG A 740 8.88 -32.78 -3.10
N SER A 741 8.94 -32.14 -4.27
CA SER A 741 8.77 -30.69 -4.39
C SER A 741 7.36 -30.24 -4.03
N ILE A 742 6.35 -30.92 -4.57
CA ILE A 742 4.94 -30.61 -4.29
C ILE A 742 4.61 -30.86 -2.82
N ASN A 743 5.08 -31.97 -2.23
CA ASN A 743 4.86 -32.26 -0.82
C ASN A 743 5.66 -31.33 0.12
N ALA A 744 6.79 -30.77 -0.35
CA ALA A 744 7.53 -29.72 0.35
C ALA A 744 6.85 -28.35 0.31
N GLY A 745 5.66 -28.24 -0.30
CA GLY A 745 4.83 -27.03 -0.25
C GLY A 745 4.92 -26.16 -1.49
N LEU A 746 5.50 -26.63 -2.59
CA LEU A 746 5.44 -25.92 -3.87
C LEU A 746 3.98 -25.83 -4.36
N ASP A 747 3.57 -24.63 -4.81
CA ASP A 747 2.21 -24.39 -5.32
C ASP A 747 2.15 -24.31 -6.85
N MET A 748 3.14 -23.66 -7.48
CA MET A 748 3.27 -23.51 -8.91
C MET A 748 4.67 -23.90 -9.39
N ALA A 749 4.76 -24.83 -10.33
CA ALA A 749 6.03 -25.25 -10.92
C ALA A 749 6.32 -24.40 -12.18
N MET A 750 7.46 -23.71 -12.15
CA MET A 750 8.06 -23.04 -13.30
C MET A 750 8.81 -24.09 -14.13
N GLU A 751 8.09 -24.72 -15.05
CA GLU A 751 8.58 -25.74 -15.96
C GLU A 751 8.60 -25.15 -17.38
N PRO A 752 9.68 -24.48 -17.78
CA PRO A 752 9.69 -23.65 -18.98
C PRO A 752 9.47 -24.47 -20.26
N GLU A 753 10.13 -25.63 -20.35
CA GLU A 753 10.14 -26.49 -21.54
C GLU A 753 9.39 -27.81 -21.31
N PHE A 754 9.64 -28.48 -20.18
CA PHE A 754 9.15 -29.84 -19.87
C PHE A 754 7.83 -29.87 -19.08
N TRP A 755 7.00 -28.85 -19.27
CA TRP A 755 5.73 -28.71 -18.54
C TRP A 755 4.72 -29.83 -18.86
N LYS A 756 4.78 -30.46 -20.03
CA LYS A 756 3.88 -31.57 -20.39
C LYS A 756 4.22 -32.82 -19.57
N GLU A 757 5.51 -33.11 -19.46
CA GLU A 757 6.06 -34.19 -18.65
C GLU A 757 5.73 -33.97 -17.17
N PHE A 758 5.88 -32.73 -16.68
CA PHE A 758 5.45 -32.35 -15.33
C PHE A 758 3.96 -32.66 -15.07
N ILE A 759 3.07 -32.23 -15.98
CA ILE A 759 1.63 -32.50 -15.84
C ILE A 759 1.36 -34.01 -15.82
N GLN A 760 2.00 -34.78 -16.69
CA GLN A 760 1.86 -36.22 -16.77
C GLN A 760 2.30 -36.91 -15.47
N ASP A 761 3.50 -36.61 -14.99
CA ASP A 761 4.08 -37.23 -13.81
C ASP A 761 3.33 -36.84 -12.53
N LEU A 762 2.93 -35.58 -12.38
CA LEU A 762 2.13 -35.13 -11.24
C LEU A 762 0.74 -35.75 -11.25
N THR A 763 0.11 -35.89 -12.43
CA THR A 763 -1.19 -36.58 -12.55
C THR A 763 -1.09 -38.02 -12.08
N ALA A 764 -0.04 -38.72 -12.51
CA ALA A 764 0.20 -40.11 -12.11
C ALA A 764 0.49 -40.22 -10.60
N ALA A 765 1.31 -39.32 -10.04
CA ALA A 765 1.61 -39.26 -8.62
C ALA A 765 0.36 -39.03 -7.73
N VAL A 766 -0.58 -38.18 -8.17
CA VAL A 766 -1.84 -37.97 -7.43
C VAL A 766 -2.74 -39.19 -7.52
N ASN A 767 -2.86 -39.81 -8.69
CA ASN A 767 -3.68 -41.01 -8.88
C ASN A 767 -3.18 -42.20 -8.05
N ASP A 768 -1.86 -42.33 -7.90
CA ASP A 768 -1.24 -43.40 -7.12
C ASP A 768 -1.12 -43.06 -5.61
N GLY A 769 -1.53 -41.85 -5.21
CA GLY A 769 -1.59 -41.42 -3.81
C GLY A 769 -0.27 -40.93 -3.21
N GLU A 770 0.77 -40.72 -4.02
CA GLU A 770 2.07 -40.17 -3.61
C GLU A 770 1.98 -38.66 -3.28
N VAL A 771 1.05 -37.95 -3.95
CA VAL A 771 0.66 -36.58 -3.60
C VAL A 771 -0.83 -36.57 -3.25
N PRO A 772 -1.21 -36.22 -2.02
CA PRO A 772 -2.62 -36.22 -1.64
C PRO A 772 -3.38 -35.10 -2.36
N ILE A 773 -4.64 -35.35 -2.74
CA ILE A 773 -5.48 -34.33 -3.40
C ILE A 773 -5.65 -33.05 -2.56
N SER A 774 -5.54 -33.14 -1.24
CA SER A 774 -5.56 -31.98 -0.34
C SER A 774 -4.35 -31.05 -0.53
N ARG A 775 -3.18 -31.56 -0.91
CA ARG A 775 -1.98 -30.75 -1.25
C ARG A 775 -2.20 -29.99 -2.56
N ILE A 776 -2.81 -30.65 -3.55
CA ILE A 776 -3.23 -30.03 -4.81
C ILE A 776 -4.28 -28.93 -4.55
N ASP A 777 -5.28 -29.20 -3.70
CA ASP A 777 -6.30 -28.22 -3.35
C ASP A 777 -5.75 -27.01 -2.59
N ASP A 778 -4.75 -27.20 -1.71
CA ASP A 778 -4.03 -26.08 -1.05
C ASP A 778 -3.29 -25.21 -2.07
N ALA A 779 -2.52 -25.83 -2.97
CA ALA A 779 -1.78 -25.12 -4.01
C ALA A 779 -2.69 -24.30 -4.91
N VAL A 780 -3.74 -24.93 -5.45
CA VAL A 780 -4.73 -24.27 -6.32
C VAL A 780 -5.47 -23.17 -5.56
N ARG A 781 -5.79 -23.37 -4.27
CA ARG A 781 -6.43 -22.34 -3.44
C ARG A 781 -5.58 -21.10 -3.30
N ARG A 782 -4.29 -21.25 -3.05
CA ARG A 782 -3.33 -20.13 -2.94
C ARG A 782 -3.24 -19.37 -4.26
N ILE A 783 -3.10 -20.08 -5.38
CA ILE A 783 -3.04 -19.49 -6.73
C ILE A 783 -4.32 -18.74 -7.07
N LEU A 784 -5.49 -19.38 -6.92
CA LEU A 784 -6.78 -18.77 -7.25
C LEU A 784 -7.11 -17.58 -6.34
N THR A 785 -6.72 -17.64 -5.07
CA THR A 785 -6.88 -16.51 -4.13
C THR A 785 -6.15 -15.28 -4.65
N GLN A 786 -4.90 -15.43 -5.10
CA GLN A 786 -4.13 -14.31 -5.65
C GLN A 786 -4.71 -13.81 -6.98
N LYS A 787 -5.19 -14.71 -7.86
CA LYS A 787 -5.90 -14.31 -9.09
C LYS A 787 -7.17 -13.50 -8.83
N TYR A 788 -7.93 -13.85 -7.78
CA TYR A 788 -9.07 -13.05 -7.34
C TYR A 788 -8.66 -11.73 -6.69
N LYS A 789 -7.59 -11.70 -5.87
CA LYS A 789 -7.06 -10.47 -5.25
C LYS A 789 -6.58 -9.47 -6.33
N LEU A 790 -5.96 -9.95 -7.42
CA LEU A 790 -5.60 -9.14 -8.60
C LEU A 790 -6.81 -8.69 -9.43
N GLY A 791 -8.00 -9.25 -9.17
CA GLY A 791 -9.20 -8.97 -9.94
C GLY A 791 -9.16 -9.51 -11.37
N LEU A 792 -8.37 -10.55 -11.66
CA LEU A 792 -8.26 -11.15 -12.99
C LEU A 792 -9.56 -11.81 -13.47
N PHE A 793 -10.45 -12.21 -12.56
CA PHE A 793 -11.77 -12.74 -12.93
C PHE A 793 -12.72 -11.64 -13.40
N GLU A 794 -12.57 -10.43 -12.87
CA GLU A 794 -13.38 -9.26 -13.22
C GLU A 794 -12.77 -8.47 -14.39
N ARG A 795 -11.44 -8.42 -14.47
CA ARG A 795 -10.65 -7.70 -15.48
C ARG A 795 -9.53 -8.63 -15.99
N PRO A 796 -9.86 -9.62 -16.82
CA PRO A 796 -8.88 -10.61 -17.26
C PRO A 796 -7.85 -10.08 -18.26
N TYR A 797 -8.15 -8.99 -18.97
CA TYR A 797 -7.25 -8.40 -19.95
C TYR A 797 -6.49 -7.22 -19.32
N SER A 798 -5.35 -6.90 -19.92
CA SER A 798 -4.51 -5.76 -19.54
C SER A 798 -5.28 -4.45 -19.35
N ALA A 799 -4.76 -3.59 -18.45
CA ALA A 799 -5.41 -2.39 -17.95
C ALA A 799 -5.73 -1.33 -19.05
N ASP A 800 -6.42 -0.27 -18.61
CA ASP A 800 -7.07 0.75 -19.43
C ASP A 800 -6.31 1.13 -20.73
N ARG A 801 -6.97 0.90 -21.87
CA ARG A 801 -6.46 1.22 -23.21
C ARG A 801 -6.74 2.67 -23.64
N SER A 802 -7.21 3.51 -22.72
CA SER A 802 -7.47 4.93 -22.97
C SER A 802 -6.19 5.71 -23.31
N VAL A 803 -5.03 5.25 -22.84
CA VAL A 803 -3.71 5.81 -23.15
C VAL A 803 -2.88 4.76 -23.93
N PRO A 804 -2.23 5.14 -25.05
CA PRO A 804 -1.23 4.27 -25.69
C PRO A 804 -0.15 3.86 -24.69
N ALA A 805 0.15 2.57 -24.55
CA ALA A 805 1.09 2.09 -23.53
C ALA A 805 2.52 2.59 -23.77
N GLU A 806 2.86 2.90 -25.02
CA GLU A 806 4.14 3.50 -25.41
C GLU A 806 4.36 4.86 -24.74
N LEU A 807 3.29 5.57 -24.36
CA LEU A 807 3.36 6.84 -23.63
C LEU A 807 3.40 6.66 -22.12
N ALA A 808 3.23 5.43 -21.63
CA ALA A 808 3.20 5.10 -20.20
C ALA A 808 4.52 4.51 -19.67
N VAL A 809 5.53 4.31 -20.54
CA VAL A 809 6.80 3.66 -20.21
C VAL A 809 7.95 4.60 -20.50
N GLY A 810 8.99 4.58 -19.66
CA GLY A 810 10.17 5.41 -19.87
C GLY A 810 9.87 6.92 -19.89
N THR A 811 8.88 7.37 -19.13
CA THR A 811 8.48 8.79 -19.09
C THR A 811 9.54 9.63 -18.41
N ASP A 812 9.54 10.94 -18.66
CA ASP A 812 10.49 11.86 -18.01
C ASP A 812 10.32 11.84 -16.48
N GLU A 813 9.10 11.66 -15.97
CA GLU A 813 8.83 11.53 -14.54
C GLU A 813 9.43 10.25 -13.95
N HIS A 814 9.30 9.11 -14.64
CA HIS A 814 9.88 7.85 -14.17
C HIS A 814 11.41 7.90 -14.21
N ARG A 815 11.97 8.44 -15.29
CA ARG A 815 13.41 8.63 -15.46
C ARG A 815 13.98 9.64 -14.47
N ALA A 816 13.22 10.65 -14.05
CA ALA A 816 13.65 11.57 -13.00
C ALA A 816 13.87 10.84 -11.66
N VAL A 817 12.97 9.92 -11.29
CA VAL A 817 13.13 9.08 -10.09
C VAL A 817 14.32 8.13 -10.23
N ALA A 818 14.51 7.51 -11.41
CA ALA A 818 15.69 6.67 -11.63
C ALA A 818 17.00 7.48 -11.59
N ARG A 819 17.02 8.71 -12.10
CA ARG A 819 18.14 9.64 -12.02
C ARG A 819 18.47 10.03 -10.58
N GLU A 820 17.45 10.27 -9.75
CA GLU A 820 17.59 10.49 -8.30
C GLU A 820 18.19 9.26 -7.62
N ALA A 821 17.66 8.07 -7.90
CA ALA A 821 18.20 6.81 -7.36
C ALA A 821 19.66 6.59 -7.79
N VAL A 822 20.02 6.89 -9.03
CA VAL A 822 21.43 6.86 -9.50
C VAL A 822 22.28 7.78 -8.65
N ALA A 823 21.88 9.05 -8.49
CA ALA A 823 22.64 10.04 -7.75
C ALA A 823 22.84 9.64 -6.27
N GLU A 824 21.80 9.13 -5.61
CA GLU A 824 21.89 8.69 -4.22
C GLU A 824 22.68 7.37 -4.05
N SER A 825 22.73 6.52 -5.09
CA SER A 825 23.46 5.24 -5.02
C SER A 825 24.99 5.38 -5.07
N LEU A 826 25.53 6.52 -5.51
CA LEU A 826 26.96 6.69 -5.72
C LEU A 826 27.71 6.74 -4.39
N VAL A 827 28.79 5.96 -4.31
CA VAL A 827 29.66 5.95 -3.12
C VAL A 827 31.03 6.52 -3.47
N MET A 828 31.37 7.66 -2.86
CA MET A 828 32.69 8.27 -3.00
C MET A 828 33.69 7.58 -2.07
N LEU A 829 34.65 6.87 -2.65
CA LEU A 829 35.65 6.10 -1.92
C LEU A 829 36.94 6.88 -1.67
N LYS A 830 37.24 7.84 -2.55
CA LYS A 830 38.44 8.67 -2.48
C LYS A 830 38.18 10.03 -3.12
N ASN A 831 38.71 11.11 -2.52
CA ASN A 831 38.62 12.48 -3.04
C ASN A 831 39.82 13.33 -2.59
N ASP A 832 41.01 13.04 -3.12
CA ASP A 832 42.23 13.77 -2.78
C ASP A 832 42.12 15.22 -3.25
N ASN A 833 42.67 16.14 -2.45
CA ASN A 833 42.69 17.58 -2.71
C ASN A 833 41.30 18.21 -2.97
N ASN A 834 40.22 17.56 -2.53
CA ASN A 834 38.84 17.97 -2.80
C ASN A 834 38.57 18.17 -4.31
N LEU A 835 38.99 17.20 -5.12
CA LEU A 835 38.81 17.22 -6.57
C LEU A 835 37.32 17.34 -6.98
N LEU A 836 36.42 16.65 -6.26
CA LEU A 836 34.97 16.78 -6.40
C LEU A 836 34.37 17.73 -5.34
N PRO A 837 33.30 18.48 -5.68
CA PRO A 837 32.65 18.54 -7.00
C PRO A 837 33.41 19.38 -8.03
N PHE A 838 33.23 19.09 -9.32
CA PHE A 838 33.83 19.83 -10.41
C PHE A 838 33.19 21.21 -10.63
N LYS A 839 34.00 22.16 -11.10
CA LYS A 839 33.50 23.43 -11.61
C LYS A 839 32.90 23.23 -13.00
N LYS A 840 31.80 23.94 -13.30
CA LYS A 840 31.10 23.85 -14.59
C LYS A 840 31.93 24.32 -15.80
N ASP A 841 32.92 25.18 -15.57
CA ASP A 841 33.83 25.72 -16.59
C ASP A 841 35.13 24.91 -16.73
N ALA A 842 35.31 23.82 -15.98
CA ALA A 842 36.47 22.95 -16.10
C ALA A 842 36.58 22.31 -17.49
N SER A 843 37.80 22.22 -18.01
CA SER A 843 38.15 21.41 -19.18
C SER A 843 38.23 19.94 -18.78
N ILE A 844 37.33 19.11 -19.31
CA ILE A 844 37.16 17.72 -18.89
C ILE A 844 37.54 16.76 -20.02
N PHE A 845 38.42 15.82 -19.71
CA PHE A 845 38.71 14.69 -20.58
C PHE A 845 37.99 13.43 -20.07
N VAL A 846 37.21 12.76 -20.91
CA VAL A 846 36.52 11.51 -20.56
C VAL A 846 37.13 10.33 -21.30
N ALA A 847 37.33 9.20 -20.61
CA ALA A 847 37.89 7.98 -21.19
C ALA A 847 37.28 6.71 -20.60
N GLY A 848 37.65 5.56 -21.16
CA GLY A 848 37.27 4.24 -20.68
C GLY A 848 36.06 3.63 -21.41
N SER A 849 36.04 2.30 -21.47
CA SER A 849 35.06 1.49 -22.21
C SER A 849 33.61 1.72 -21.76
N HIS A 850 33.41 2.13 -20.52
CA HIS A 850 32.08 2.25 -19.91
C HIS A 850 31.52 3.68 -20.00
N ALA A 851 32.31 4.65 -20.46
CA ALA A 851 31.89 6.06 -20.43
C ALA A 851 30.69 6.37 -21.32
N ASN A 852 30.56 5.69 -22.47
CA ASN A 852 29.53 5.96 -23.46
C ASN A 852 28.73 4.70 -23.84
N ASN A 853 28.29 3.92 -22.85
CA ASN A 853 27.67 2.63 -23.11
C ASN A 853 26.53 2.31 -22.13
N ILE A 854 25.28 2.34 -22.62
CA ILE A 854 24.08 2.01 -21.84
C ILE A 854 24.07 0.56 -21.37
N GLY A 855 24.51 -0.37 -22.22
CA GLY A 855 24.49 -1.79 -21.89
C GLY A 855 25.43 -2.12 -20.73
N LEU A 856 26.66 -1.60 -20.79
CA LEU A 856 27.66 -1.81 -19.73
C LEU A 856 27.26 -1.15 -18.39
N GLN A 857 26.60 0.02 -18.40
CA GLN A 857 26.14 0.67 -17.16
C GLN A 857 24.84 0.04 -16.60
N SER A 858 24.10 -0.75 -17.40
CA SER A 858 22.86 -1.41 -16.93
C SER A 858 23.10 -2.82 -16.38
N GLY A 859 24.14 -3.51 -16.84
CA GLY A 859 24.50 -4.84 -16.34
C GLY A 859 23.56 -5.96 -16.82
N GLY A 860 23.50 -7.06 -16.05
CA GLY A 860 22.62 -8.19 -16.31
C GLY A 860 21.13 -7.84 -16.23
N TRP A 861 20.27 -8.74 -16.69
CA TRP A 861 18.80 -8.57 -16.69
C TRP A 861 18.28 -7.33 -17.44
N SER A 862 19.09 -6.79 -18.35
CA SER A 862 18.76 -5.64 -19.19
C SER A 862 18.58 -6.07 -20.64
N ILE A 863 17.32 -6.16 -21.08
CA ILE A 863 16.83 -6.76 -22.34
C ILE A 863 17.14 -8.25 -22.46
N GLN A 864 18.42 -8.63 -22.38
CA GLN A 864 18.89 -10.02 -22.40
C GLN A 864 19.19 -10.50 -20.98
N TRP A 865 19.16 -11.82 -20.78
CA TRP A 865 19.49 -12.46 -19.49
C TRP A 865 20.84 -12.00 -18.93
N GLN A 866 21.92 -12.18 -19.71
CA GLN A 866 23.28 -11.76 -19.33
C GLN A 866 23.52 -10.25 -19.53
N GLY A 867 22.51 -9.49 -19.97
CA GLY A 867 22.66 -8.11 -20.43
C GLY A 867 23.33 -7.99 -21.80
N GLU A 868 23.51 -6.75 -22.26
CA GLU A 868 24.08 -6.44 -23.57
C GLU A 868 25.35 -5.59 -23.43
N LYS A 869 26.42 -5.92 -24.15
CA LYS A 869 27.63 -5.06 -24.18
C LYS A 869 27.46 -3.80 -25.01
N GLN A 870 26.43 -3.77 -25.86
CA GLN A 870 26.03 -2.62 -26.67
C GLN A 870 24.51 -2.65 -26.73
N SER A 871 23.86 -1.67 -26.10
CA SER A 871 22.40 -1.59 -26.08
C SER A 871 21.92 -0.36 -26.84
N ASN A 872 20.80 -0.52 -27.56
CA ASN A 872 20.08 0.59 -28.19
C ASN A 872 18.88 1.06 -27.36
N ASN A 873 18.79 0.61 -26.10
CA ASN A 873 17.73 1.04 -25.20
C ASN A 873 17.83 2.55 -24.92
N GLN A 874 16.68 3.21 -24.77
CA GLN A 874 16.64 4.64 -24.50
C GLN A 874 17.18 4.95 -23.08
N GLY A 875 18.14 5.86 -23.01
CA GLY A 875 18.75 6.31 -21.75
C GLY A 875 19.83 7.36 -22.00
N THR A 876 20.48 7.79 -20.93
CA THR A 876 21.61 8.74 -20.97
C THR A 876 22.88 8.03 -20.52
N THR A 877 23.92 8.02 -21.38
CA THR A 877 25.24 7.50 -20.97
C THR A 877 25.92 8.47 -20.00
N ILE A 878 26.87 7.98 -19.21
CA ILE A 878 27.66 8.84 -18.30
C ILE A 878 28.33 10.00 -19.05
N LEU A 879 28.92 9.73 -20.23
CA LEU A 879 29.50 10.75 -21.10
C LEU A 879 28.45 11.78 -21.54
N ALA A 880 27.26 11.34 -21.94
CA ALA A 880 26.18 12.23 -22.34
C ALA A 880 25.71 13.10 -21.16
N GLY A 881 25.61 12.54 -19.95
CA GLY A 881 25.31 13.27 -18.72
C GLY A 881 26.36 14.34 -18.41
N ILE A 882 27.65 14.01 -18.51
CA ILE A 882 28.74 14.97 -18.29
C ILE A 882 28.67 16.12 -19.31
N LYS A 883 28.39 15.82 -20.58
CA LYS A 883 28.22 16.83 -21.64
C LYS A 883 27.00 17.74 -21.44
N GLN A 884 26.01 17.34 -20.65
CA GLN A 884 24.89 18.20 -20.28
C GLN A 884 25.29 19.25 -19.23
N GLN A 885 26.28 18.96 -18.39
CA GLN A 885 26.72 19.81 -17.28
C GLN A 885 27.94 20.69 -17.62
N ALA A 886 28.79 20.28 -18.56
CA ALA A 886 30.00 20.99 -18.97
C ALA A 886 30.11 21.15 -20.49
N SER A 887 30.59 22.32 -20.94
CA SER A 887 30.70 22.68 -22.36
C SER A 887 32.04 22.29 -23.01
N ASN A 888 33.10 22.11 -22.21
CA ASN A 888 34.44 21.76 -22.68
C ASN A 888 34.79 20.31 -22.31
N VAL A 889 34.19 19.36 -23.05
CA VAL A 889 34.34 17.92 -22.83
C VAL A 889 34.92 17.25 -24.06
N THR A 890 36.07 16.58 -23.92
CA THR A 890 36.64 15.70 -24.95
C THR A 890 36.50 14.24 -24.53
N PHE A 891 36.46 13.32 -25.50
CA PHE A 891 36.32 11.89 -25.24
C PHE A 891 37.30 11.08 -26.07
N SER A 892 38.01 10.15 -25.44
CA SER A 892 38.79 9.10 -26.10
C SER A 892 38.73 7.83 -25.28
N GLU A 893 38.16 6.76 -25.84
CA GLU A 893 37.92 5.50 -25.12
C GLU A 893 39.22 4.89 -24.55
N ASP A 894 40.31 4.94 -25.32
CA ASP A 894 41.62 4.44 -24.90
C ASP A 894 42.39 5.43 -23.99
N GLY A 895 41.88 6.62 -23.74
CA GLY A 895 42.54 7.62 -22.90
C GLY A 895 43.68 8.39 -23.58
N SER A 896 43.84 8.29 -24.90
CA SER A 896 44.77 9.12 -25.66
C SER A 896 44.29 10.59 -25.72
N GLY A 897 45.22 11.53 -25.53
CA GLY A 897 44.92 12.97 -25.63
C GLY A 897 44.52 13.69 -24.33
N ALA A 898 44.67 13.04 -23.16
CA ALA A 898 44.29 13.63 -21.87
C ALA A 898 45.05 14.92 -21.51
N LYS A 899 46.32 15.06 -21.93
CA LYS A 899 47.21 16.16 -21.50
C LYS A 899 46.61 17.54 -21.80
N GLY A 900 46.59 18.41 -20.79
CA GLY A 900 46.17 19.81 -20.91
C GLY A 900 44.72 20.09 -20.50
N HIS A 901 43.98 19.06 -20.04
CA HIS A 901 42.68 19.23 -19.39
C HIS A 901 42.86 19.47 -17.88
N ASP A 902 41.83 20.02 -17.24
CA ASP A 902 41.83 20.27 -15.79
C ASP A 902 41.62 18.98 -15.00
N VAL A 903 40.82 18.07 -15.53
CA VAL A 903 40.57 16.74 -14.95
C VAL A 903 40.28 15.70 -16.03
N ALA A 904 40.66 14.46 -15.75
CA ALA A 904 40.29 13.28 -16.52
C ALA A 904 39.31 12.41 -15.73
N ILE A 905 38.20 12.01 -16.36
CA ILE A 905 37.20 11.07 -15.84
C ILE A 905 37.36 9.76 -16.61
N VAL A 906 37.76 8.69 -15.93
CA VAL A 906 37.95 7.37 -16.55
C VAL A 906 36.89 6.41 -16.03
N VAL A 907 36.00 5.96 -16.91
CA VAL A 907 34.88 5.08 -16.57
C VAL A 907 35.21 3.65 -17.02
N VAL A 908 35.38 2.75 -16.05
CA VAL A 908 35.80 1.35 -16.26
C VAL A 908 35.00 0.42 -15.35
N GLY A 909 35.03 -0.88 -15.61
CA GLY A 909 34.15 -1.79 -14.88
C GLY A 909 34.06 -3.22 -15.41
N GLU A 910 33.13 -3.98 -14.84
CA GLU A 910 32.77 -5.33 -15.27
C GLU A 910 31.95 -5.31 -16.56
N ASP A 911 31.99 -6.40 -17.33
CA ASP A 911 30.98 -6.63 -18.37
C ASP A 911 29.67 -7.09 -17.70
N PRO A 912 28.51 -6.94 -18.36
CA PRO A 912 27.26 -7.56 -17.91
C PRO A 912 27.38 -9.08 -17.69
N TYR A 913 26.75 -9.56 -16.62
CA TYR A 913 26.60 -10.98 -16.27
C TYR A 913 25.33 -11.17 -15.44
N ALA A 914 24.87 -12.41 -15.33
CA ALA A 914 23.82 -12.83 -14.41
C ALA A 914 24.04 -14.27 -13.93
N GLU A 915 23.56 -14.59 -12.73
CA GLU A 915 23.61 -15.93 -12.13
C GLU A 915 25.04 -16.50 -12.05
N GLY A 916 25.21 -17.83 -12.07
CA GLY A 916 26.51 -18.48 -11.99
C GLY A 916 27.49 -18.15 -13.12
N TRP A 917 27.06 -17.53 -14.23
CA TRP A 917 27.99 -16.96 -15.23
C TRP A 917 28.72 -15.72 -14.73
N GLY A 918 28.19 -15.09 -13.68
CA GLY A 918 28.82 -14.03 -12.90
C GLY A 918 29.78 -14.54 -11.83
N ASP A 919 29.84 -15.85 -11.55
CA ASP A 919 30.69 -16.37 -10.47
C ASP A 919 32.16 -16.07 -10.75
N TYR A 920 32.89 -15.67 -9.70
CA TYR A 920 34.32 -15.43 -9.81
C TYR A 920 35.06 -16.69 -10.27
N ASN A 921 35.72 -16.55 -11.41
CA ASN A 921 36.58 -17.56 -12.01
C ASN A 921 37.72 -16.88 -12.79
N VAL A 922 38.80 -17.63 -13.03
CA VAL A 922 39.98 -17.15 -13.76
C VAL A 922 40.32 -18.10 -14.91
N PRO A 923 40.88 -17.59 -16.02
CA PRO A 923 41.19 -18.41 -17.19
C PRO A 923 42.06 -19.65 -16.90
N PRO A 924 41.87 -20.76 -17.66
CA PRO A 924 40.93 -20.89 -18.77
C PRO A 924 39.49 -21.23 -18.30
N CYS A 925 38.53 -20.38 -18.66
CA CYS A 925 37.08 -20.57 -18.49
C CYS A 925 36.34 -20.02 -19.72
N GLN A 926 35.15 -20.52 -20.02
CA GLN A 926 34.33 -20.02 -21.14
C GLN A 926 33.79 -18.62 -20.86
N TYR A 927 33.39 -18.35 -19.61
CA TYR A 927 32.91 -17.05 -19.14
C TYR A 927 33.72 -16.67 -17.92
N CYS A 928 34.77 -15.88 -18.12
CA CYS A 928 35.65 -15.49 -17.03
C CYS A 928 35.25 -14.13 -16.46
N GLN A 929 34.92 -14.09 -15.17
CA GLN A 929 34.59 -12.89 -14.41
C GLN A 929 35.63 -12.68 -13.29
N PRO A 930 36.82 -12.17 -13.62
CA PRO A 930 37.80 -11.86 -12.60
C PRO A 930 37.30 -10.68 -11.76
N LEU A 931 37.57 -10.69 -10.45
CA LEU A 931 37.31 -9.53 -9.57
C LEU A 931 38.34 -8.40 -9.76
N THR A 932 38.90 -8.24 -10.95
CA THR A 932 39.94 -7.26 -11.29
C THR A 932 39.60 -6.57 -12.59
N LEU A 933 40.06 -5.33 -12.79
CA LEU A 933 39.95 -4.63 -14.07
C LEU A 933 40.66 -5.41 -15.20
N LYS A 934 40.11 -5.30 -16.41
CA LYS A 934 40.70 -5.94 -17.58
C LYS A 934 42.03 -5.28 -17.97
N PRO A 935 42.98 -6.01 -18.58
CA PRO A 935 44.26 -5.45 -18.99
C PRO A 935 44.15 -4.16 -19.81
N GLU A 936 43.21 -4.09 -20.76
CA GLU A 936 42.97 -2.91 -21.58
C GLU A 936 42.50 -1.68 -20.78
N GLN A 937 41.68 -1.89 -19.74
CA GLN A 937 41.22 -0.81 -18.86
C GLN A 937 42.38 -0.30 -17.98
N VAL A 938 43.24 -1.20 -17.51
CA VAL A 938 44.46 -0.86 -16.77
C VAL A 938 45.41 -0.04 -17.65
N GLU A 939 45.57 -0.39 -18.92
CA GLU A 939 46.39 0.40 -19.86
C GLU A 939 45.79 1.78 -20.15
N THR A 940 44.46 1.91 -20.24
CA THR A 940 43.79 3.23 -20.31
C THR A 940 44.09 4.08 -19.08
N LEU A 941 43.96 3.53 -17.87
CA LEU A 941 44.28 4.22 -16.61
C LEU A 941 45.75 4.68 -16.57
N LYS A 942 46.69 3.81 -16.94
CA LYS A 942 48.13 4.17 -17.03
C LYS A 942 48.40 5.29 -18.02
N ARG A 943 47.73 5.26 -19.19
CA ARG A 943 47.88 6.28 -20.23
C ARG A 943 47.39 7.64 -19.74
N VAL A 944 46.25 7.69 -19.07
CA VAL A 944 45.73 8.92 -18.46
C VAL A 944 46.64 9.41 -17.33
N LYS A 945 47.08 8.52 -16.43
CA LYS A 945 48.03 8.87 -15.36
C LYS A 945 49.33 9.48 -15.91
N ALA A 946 49.88 8.91 -16.98
CA ALA A 946 51.09 9.41 -17.62
C ALA A 946 50.94 10.81 -18.25
N SER A 947 49.71 11.30 -18.46
CA SER A 947 49.46 12.65 -18.96
C SER A 947 49.69 13.75 -17.91
N GLY A 948 49.67 13.38 -16.62
CA GLY A 948 49.83 14.30 -15.49
C GLY A 948 48.55 15.06 -15.09
N VAL A 949 47.40 14.73 -15.70
CA VAL A 949 46.10 15.32 -15.36
C VAL A 949 45.51 14.61 -14.12
N PRO A 950 44.90 15.34 -13.16
CA PRO A 950 44.17 14.73 -12.05
C PRO A 950 43.10 13.78 -12.55
N MET A 951 43.00 12.59 -11.94
CA MET A 951 42.17 11.50 -12.45
C MET A 951 41.09 11.09 -11.44
N LEU A 952 39.83 11.24 -11.86
CA LEU A 952 38.69 10.58 -11.24
C LEU A 952 38.44 9.23 -11.94
N VAL A 953 38.39 8.15 -11.18
CA VAL A 953 37.92 6.85 -11.67
C VAL A 953 36.47 6.65 -11.24
N ILE A 954 35.62 6.29 -12.20
CA ILE A 954 34.24 5.84 -11.95
C ILE A 954 34.20 4.35 -12.23
N LEU A 955 33.84 3.57 -11.20
CA LEU A 955 33.79 2.12 -11.28
C LEU A 955 32.35 1.64 -11.48
N ILE A 956 32.10 0.95 -12.58
CA ILE A 956 30.83 0.29 -12.91
C ILE A 956 30.98 -1.19 -12.61
N SER A 957 30.34 -1.69 -11.56
CA SER A 957 30.46 -3.08 -11.14
C SER A 957 29.24 -3.54 -10.35
N GLY A 958 28.93 -4.83 -10.43
CA GLY A 958 27.87 -5.43 -9.62
C GLY A 958 28.28 -5.68 -8.16
N ARG A 959 29.55 -5.47 -7.85
CA ARG A 959 30.20 -5.86 -6.60
C ARG A 959 31.55 -5.14 -6.42
N PRO A 960 32.17 -5.19 -5.23
CA PRO A 960 33.53 -4.71 -5.03
C PRO A 960 34.56 -5.42 -5.92
N LEU A 961 35.48 -4.64 -6.50
CA LEU A 961 36.62 -5.15 -7.27
C LEU A 961 37.93 -4.99 -6.49
N LEU A 962 38.91 -5.85 -6.78
CA LEU A 962 40.26 -5.83 -6.21
C LEU A 962 41.08 -4.70 -6.86
N ILE A 963 41.09 -3.55 -6.20
CA ILE A 963 41.67 -2.29 -6.69
C ILE A 963 42.82 -1.76 -5.83
N ALA A 964 43.20 -2.48 -4.78
CA ALA A 964 44.15 -2.01 -3.77
C ALA A 964 45.52 -1.62 -4.37
N ASP A 965 45.96 -2.34 -5.41
CA ASP A 965 47.25 -2.10 -6.06
C ASP A 965 47.23 -0.85 -6.97
N GLN A 966 46.06 -0.42 -7.44
CA GLN A 966 45.90 0.66 -8.42
C GLN A 966 45.40 1.97 -7.80
N ILE A 967 44.67 1.92 -6.68
CA ILE A 967 43.99 3.09 -6.10
C ILE A 967 44.92 4.23 -5.68
N GLY A 968 46.21 3.93 -5.44
CA GLY A 968 47.24 4.93 -5.15
C GLY A 968 47.48 5.90 -6.31
N ASP A 969 47.21 5.49 -7.55
CA ASP A 969 47.42 6.31 -8.74
C ASP A 969 46.24 7.24 -9.06
N TRP A 970 45.11 7.10 -8.37
CA TRP A 970 43.86 7.82 -8.67
C TRP A 970 43.67 8.97 -7.69
N ASP A 971 43.24 10.14 -8.15
CA ASP A 971 43.01 11.29 -7.27
C ASP A 971 41.61 11.22 -6.62
N ALA A 972 40.62 10.69 -7.34
CA ALA A 972 39.30 10.40 -6.80
C ALA A 972 38.76 9.05 -7.32
N LEU A 973 37.85 8.45 -6.55
CA LEU A 973 37.19 7.19 -6.88
C LEU A 973 35.72 7.25 -6.47
N VAL A 974 34.84 6.93 -7.41
CA VAL A 974 33.40 6.76 -7.19
C VAL A 974 32.98 5.37 -7.63
N ALA A 975 32.37 4.60 -6.73
CA ALA A 975 31.63 3.39 -7.08
C ALA A 975 30.23 3.79 -7.55
N ALA A 976 29.92 3.53 -8.81
CA ALA A 976 28.64 3.84 -9.43
C ALA A 976 27.75 2.59 -9.60
N TRP A 977 28.25 1.42 -9.19
CA TRP A 977 27.55 0.14 -9.27
C TRP A 977 27.09 -0.17 -10.71
N LEU A 978 25.83 -0.58 -10.89
CA LEU A 978 25.17 -0.70 -12.18
C LEU A 978 24.01 0.30 -12.22
N PRO A 979 24.23 1.55 -12.66
CA PRO A 979 23.26 2.64 -12.48
C PRO A 979 22.02 2.58 -13.40
N GLY A 980 21.93 1.65 -14.34
CA GLY A 980 20.76 1.56 -15.23
C GLY A 980 20.75 2.64 -16.32
N THR A 981 19.58 3.11 -16.76
CA THR A 981 19.47 3.97 -17.96
C THR A 981 19.83 5.44 -17.74
N GLU A 982 19.85 5.91 -16.48
CA GLU A 982 19.91 7.35 -16.17
C GLU A 982 21.29 7.84 -15.73
N GLY A 983 22.29 7.67 -16.60
CA GLY A 983 23.69 8.06 -16.34
C GLY A 983 23.91 9.56 -16.09
N ALA A 984 22.91 10.41 -16.34
CA ALA A 984 22.91 11.82 -15.94
C ALA A 984 22.96 12.01 -14.41
N GLY A 985 22.42 11.07 -13.63
CA GLY A 985 22.49 11.12 -12.16
C GLY A 985 23.92 11.03 -11.64
N VAL A 986 24.81 10.35 -12.40
CA VAL A 986 26.26 10.37 -12.11
C VAL A 986 26.79 11.79 -12.23
N ALA A 987 26.51 12.47 -13.33
CA ALA A 987 26.98 13.83 -13.56
C ALA A 987 26.42 14.82 -12.52
N ASP A 988 25.16 14.70 -12.10
CA ASP A 988 24.57 15.60 -11.10
C ASP A 988 25.37 15.63 -9.80
N VAL A 989 25.85 14.46 -9.36
CA VAL A 989 26.71 14.39 -8.19
C VAL A 989 28.08 14.99 -8.49
N LEU A 990 28.73 14.60 -9.60
CA LEU A 990 30.08 15.08 -9.94
C LEU A 990 30.19 16.61 -10.03
N PHE A 991 29.13 17.30 -10.45
CA PHE A 991 29.07 18.76 -10.54
C PHE A 991 28.35 19.44 -9.35
N GLY A 992 27.97 18.67 -8.33
CA GLY A 992 27.37 19.18 -7.10
C GLY A 992 25.95 19.74 -7.27
N GLU A 993 25.21 19.31 -8.30
CA GLU A 993 23.76 19.54 -8.46
C GLU A 993 22.94 18.63 -7.55
N HIS A 994 23.51 17.48 -7.20
CA HIS A 994 23.05 16.59 -6.14
C HIS A 994 24.15 16.42 -5.10
N ALA A 995 23.77 16.19 -3.83
CA ALA A 995 24.73 15.89 -2.78
C ALA A 995 25.35 14.50 -2.98
N MET A 996 26.61 14.33 -2.59
CA MET A 996 27.25 13.02 -2.50
C MET A 996 26.95 12.42 -1.12
N GLY A 997 26.17 11.34 -1.07
CA GLY A 997 25.65 10.80 0.19
C GLY A 997 25.66 9.27 0.33
N GLY A 998 25.83 8.51 -0.76
CA GLY A 998 25.75 7.05 -0.74
C GLY A 998 26.80 6.41 0.19
N LYS A 999 26.45 5.25 0.75
CA LYS A 999 27.24 4.49 1.70
C LYS A 999 27.40 3.05 1.23
N LEU A 1000 28.58 2.46 1.41
CA LEU A 1000 28.80 1.06 1.06
C LEU A 1000 27.77 0.14 1.72
N SER A 1001 27.04 -0.61 0.90
CA SER A 1001 26.12 -1.68 1.30
C SER A 1001 26.80 -3.02 1.52
N VAL A 1002 28.07 -3.12 1.15
CA VAL A 1002 28.93 -4.30 1.25
C VAL A 1002 30.36 -3.86 1.61
N SER A 1003 31.10 -4.72 2.28
CA SER A 1003 32.49 -4.52 2.66
C SER A 1003 33.39 -4.64 1.43
N TRP A 1004 34.36 -3.73 1.29
CA TRP A 1004 35.26 -3.74 0.13
C TRP A 1004 36.56 -4.50 0.46
N PRO A 1005 36.86 -5.66 -0.16
CA PRO A 1005 38.07 -6.42 0.16
C PRO A 1005 39.35 -5.74 -0.37
N ARG A 1006 40.46 -5.89 0.35
CA ARG A 1006 41.81 -5.53 -0.14
C ARG A 1006 42.34 -6.59 -1.10
N THR A 1007 42.11 -7.86 -0.78
CA THR A 1007 42.66 -9.01 -1.52
C THR A 1007 41.63 -10.11 -1.67
N LEU A 1008 41.83 -10.99 -2.67
CA LEU A 1008 40.96 -12.14 -2.89
C LEU A 1008 40.88 -13.07 -1.67
N GLN A 1009 41.99 -13.22 -0.93
CA GLN A 1009 42.08 -14.13 0.23
C GLN A 1009 41.20 -13.69 1.40
N GLN A 1010 40.74 -12.44 1.43
CA GLN A 1010 39.80 -11.96 2.43
C GLN A 1010 38.37 -12.41 2.18
N ILE A 1011 38.01 -12.85 0.96
CA ILE A 1011 36.63 -13.16 0.62
C ILE A 1011 36.26 -14.59 1.08
N PRO A 1012 35.17 -14.79 1.86
CA PRO A 1012 34.20 -13.78 2.30
C PRO A 1012 34.69 -12.91 3.46
N ILE A 1013 34.39 -11.61 3.41
CA ILE A 1013 34.64 -10.62 4.47
C ILE A 1013 33.38 -9.78 4.65
N ASN A 1014 32.82 -9.77 5.86
CA ASN A 1014 31.58 -9.06 6.17
C ASN A 1014 31.70 -8.33 7.51
N VAL A 1015 30.95 -7.24 7.68
CA VAL A 1015 30.89 -6.52 8.96
C VAL A 1015 30.39 -7.45 10.06
N GLY A 1016 31.10 -7.42 11.20
CA GLY A 1016 30.88 -8.34 12.32
C GLY A 1016 31.85 -9.53 12.38
N ASP A 1017 32.61 -9.80 11.31
CA ASP A 1017 33.61 -10.86 11.32
C ASP A 1017 34.74 -10.58 12.33
N LYS A 1018 35.26 -11.65 12.96
CA LYS A 1018 36.31 -11.51 14.00
C LYS A 1018 37.59 -10.83 13.51
N ASN A 1019 37.95 -11.04 12.24
CA ASN A 1019 39.15 -10.49 11.61
C ASN A 1019 38.78 -9.51 10.49
N TYR A 1020 37.89 -8.55 10.79
CA TYR A 1020 37.40 -7.56 9.84
C TYR A 1020 38.44 -6.45 9.59
N ASP A 1021 39.11 -6.50 8.43
CA ASP A 1021 40.06 -5.49 7.93
C ASP A 1021 39.88 -5.26 6.41
N PRO A 1022 38.73 -4.73 5.98
CA PRO A 1022 38.49 -4.43 4.58
C PRO A 1022 39.31 -3.22 4.09
N LEU A 1023 39.40 -3.03 2.77
CA LEU A 1023 39.92 -1.81 2.16
C LEU A 1023 39.05 -0.60 2.53
N PHE A 1024 37.73 -0.79 2.43
CA PHE A 1024 36.70 0.15 2.87
C PHE A 1024 35.63 -0.61 3.65
N GLU A 1025 35.31 -0.10 4.83
CA GLU A 1025 34.33 -0.71 5.73
C GLU A 1025 32.88 -0.56 5.20
N TYR A 1026 32.01 -1.48 5.61
CA TYR A 1026 30.57 -1.35 5.44
C TYR A 1026 30.10 0.02 5.98
N GLY A 1027 29.22 0.69 5.24
CA GLY A 1027 28.76 2.03 5.56
C GLY A 1027 29.76 3.16 5.27
N PHE A 1028 30.95 2.86 4.73
CA PHE A 1028 31.89 3.90 4.29
C PHE A 1028 31.36 4.68 3.07
N GLY A 1029 31.69 5.96 2.99
CA GLY A 1029 31.37 6.82 1.85
C GLY A 1029 31.61 8.28 2.20
N LEU A 1030 32.50 8.94 1.49
CA LEU A 1030 32.80 10.36 1.66
C LEU A 1030 31.62 11.21 1.15
N THR A 1031 31.46 12.42 1.69
CA THR A 1031 30.29 13.28 1.41
C THR A 1031 30.70 14.72 1.07
N TYR A 1032 29.82 15.43 0.36
CA TYR A 1032 29.80 16.89 0.30
C TYR A 1032 28.36 17.37 0.05
N GLU A 1033 28.09 18.59 0.49
CA GLU A 1033 26.79 19.25 0.31
C GLU A 1033 26.58 19.74 -1.12
N LYS A 1034 25.31 19.89 -1.52
CA LYS A 1034 24.93 20.49 -2.81
C LYS A 1034 25.47 21.91 -2.93
N THR A 1035 25.99 22.26 -4.11
CA THR A 1035 26.48 23.63 -4.36
C THR A 1035 25.28 24.57 -4.45
N MET A 1036 25.11 25.47 -3.48
CA MET A 1036 24.08 26.51 -3.52
C MET A 1036 24.38 27.46 -4.69
N THR A 1037 23.64 27.34 -5.78
CA THR A 1037 23.66 28.35 -6.83
C THR A 1037 22.96 29.60 -6.30
N ASN A 1038 23.74 30.63 -5.96
CA ASN A 1038 23.20 31.98 -5.81
C ASN A 1038 22.65 32.40 -7.18
N GLN A 1039 21.35 32.17 -7.42
CA GLN A 1039 20.65 32.82 -8.52
C GLN A 1039 20.57 34.31 -8.21
N GLN A 1040 21.35 35.10 -8.95
CA GLN A 1040 21.13 36.54 -9.15
C GLN A 1040 20.17 36.73 -10.33
#